data_AF-A0A329LH02-F1
#
_entry.id   AF-A0A329LH02-F1
#
_cell.length_a   1.000
_cell.length_b   1.000
_cell.length_c   1.000
_cell.angle_alpha   90.00
_cell.angle_beta   90.00
_cell.angle_gamma   90.00
#
_symmetry.space_group_name_H-M   'P 1'
#
loop_
_entity.id
_entity.type
_entity.pdbx_description
1 polymer ?
#
loop_
_entity_poly.entity_id
_entity_poly.type
_entity_poly.pdbx_seq_one_letter_code
_entity_poly.pdbx_strand_id
1 'polypeptide(L)'
;MMKKITGPVNRAKVEALTTDWANDPSTTVEIVHPEFNGDQRSGGFAFLCDRGLLICGYDGGIMWSLDPGDDASRLAKVEQYWRQSQHRNRALELDDVSPWHRAAITALVSGLRSVSDIPLAARPDLTDTARADALLIMLRRKVTEPTEAAALRALARNDWLLNAPEDGEVAHPCPVCGSPAVGRPWRYFSVCDDCYSTTVCADGRNVVGYNTAGWGGFEAMHVDDRSICEQVSGTGLAWVDGRKCRMGEAKFGGVFVAVSPPREFRDDDESYLAWIADHPGGWVVNIARNYNAVTARVHHAGCRTIIGKNPAAGVWTGPYIKVCSDHVDELEEWAISHTGASIPLCGTCHPADNTLRSKSSKPIEQRVAPAMSDARWEIQGPAGRSAVVEAWADDYIRFERLPDWQKNLREEIRRRCRQLEPSDGQVLHATYFGAKLPNADVENVVLYYIDSFRVAGRNGIRFEHGDAVPQAPDGAEYPFCYRYALAPRSGEFAHWRQGRTLTSFDWIDLGAFVGEKKLAQTWRALARECAREHSRVTVCEPAIPEKPFAVRVQVRPPQGIQPVWGGLVKGIVDGVVCAFQAQTDTTDIAEITTRLARMLGADPEEIEAYLLDQRCAVLGTVSRLVSIYGKGVKWDPADHLCVAGEVLAAEPEDDRWAIKGDVVEIDR
;
A
#
# COMPACT_ATOMS: atom_id res chain seq x y z
N MET A 1 -15.66 2.10 29.46
CA MET A 1 -15.60 3.40 28.76
C MET A 1 -15.08 4.43 29.76
N MET A 2 -13.84 4.92 29.62
CA MET A 2 -13.21 5.80 30.63
C MET A 2 -13.66 7.25 30.47
N LYS A 3 -13.71 7.99 31.59
CA LYS A 3 -14.10 9.41 31.63
C LYS A 3 -13.05 10.26 30.90
N LYS A 4 -13.49 11.11 29.96
CA LYS A 4 -12.66 12.19 29.41
C LYS A 4 -12.61 13.35 30.41
N ILE A 5 -11.47 14.06 30.47
CA ILE A 5 -11.41 15.34 31.18
C ILE A 5 -12.32 16.33 30.45
N THR A 6 -13.36 16.81 31.12
CA THR A 6 -14.25 17.84 30.59
C THR A 6 -13.77 19.23 31.01
N GLY A 7 -13.68 20.15 30.04
CA GLY A 7 -13.18 21.51 30.25
C GLY A 7 -11.64 21.58 30.35
N PRO A 8 -11.08 22.68 30.85
CA PRO A 8 -9.63 22.88 30.89
C PRO A 8 -8.95 21.86 31.81
N VAL A 9 -7.77 21.39 31.38
CA VAL A 9 -6.91 20.47 32.13
C VAL A 9 -6.26 21.22 33.29
N ASN A 10 -6.34 20.66 34.49
CA ASN A 10 -5.66 21.18 35.69
C ASN A 10 -5.15 20.02 36.56
N ARG A 11 -4.25 20.32 37.50
CA ARG A 11 -3.61 19.31 38.36
C ARG A 11 -4.59 18.35 39.01
N ALA A 12 -5.60 18.89 39.72
CA ALA A 12 -6.57 18.10 40.47
C ALA A 12 -7.40 17.16 39.58
N LYS A 13 -7.72 17.57 38.35
CA LYS A 13 -8.45 16.73 37.40
C LYS A 13 -7.60 15.57 36.88
N VAL A 14 -6.30 15.80 36.62
CA VAL A 14 -5.39 14.74 36.15
C VAL A 14 -5.10 13.77 37.28
N GLU A 15 -4.90 14.28 38.50
CA GLU A 15 -4.77 13.47 39.72
C GLU A 15 -6.00 12.57 39.91
N ALA A 16 -7.21 13.15 39.94
CA ALA A 16 -8.44 12.39 40.11
C ALA A 16 -8.65 11.35 39.00
N LEU A 17 -8.31 11.68 37.74
CA LEU A 17 -8.39 10.71 36.64
C LEU A 17 -7.39 9.55 36.80
N THR A 18 -6.20 9.82 37.35
CA THR A 18 -5.19 8.79 37.62
C THR A 18 -5.61 7.92 38.80
N THR A 19 -6.14 8.53 39.87
CA THR A 19 -6.66 7.81 41.03
C THR A 19 -7.86 6.92 40.67
N ASP A 20 -8.78 7.39 39.82
CA ASP A 20 -9.89 6.60 39.28
C ASP A 20 -9.37 5.43 38.40
N TRP A 21 -8.18 5.55 37.82
CA TRP A 21 -7.58 4.53 36.95
C TRP A 21 -6.82 3.44 37.72
N ALA A 22 -6.17 3.80 38.83
CA ALA A 22 -5.37 2.92 39.69
C ALA A 22 -6.16 1.72 40.23
N ASN A 23 -5.50 0.57 40.49
CA ASN A 23 -6.14 -0.48 41.29
C ASN A 23 -6.02 -0.17 42.79
N ASP A 24 -4.93 0.48 43.19
CA ASP A 24 -4.74 1.03 44.53
C ASP A 24 -4.61 2.56 44.45
N PRO A 25 -5.65 3.32 44.82
CA PRO A 25 -5.65 4.78 44.83
C PRO A 25 -4.45 5.42 45.56
N SER A 26 -3.94 4.75 46.60
CA SER A 26 -2.83 5.26 47.41
C SER A 26 -1.48 5.29 46.68
N THR A 27 -1.39 4.62 45.54
CA THR A 27 -0.19 4.61 44.69
C THR A 27 -0.09 5.81 43.75
N THR A 28 -1.09 6.70 43.75
CA THR A 28 -1.11 7.89 42.89
C THR A 28 -0.07 8.90 43.35
N VAL A 29 0.89 9.24 42.49
CA VAL A 29 1.97 10.21 42.78
C VAL A 29 2.20 11.12 41.58
N GLU A 30 2.33 12.44 41.81
CA GLU A 30 2.68 13.40 40.75
C GLU A 30 4.13 13.22 40.31
N ILE A 31 4.36 13.16 39.00
CA ILE A 31 5.69 13.29 38.41
C ILE A 31 5.90 14.77 38.08
N VAL A 32 6.61 15.47 38.97
CA VAL A 32 6.84 16.91 38.83
C VAL A 32 7.93 17.18 37.81
N HIS A 33 7.59 17.91 36.75
CA HIS A 33 8.52 18.37 35.73
C HIS A 33 8.31 19.89 35.53
N PRO A 34 9.05 20.75 36.25
CA PRO A 34 8.72 22.17 36.38
C PRO A 34 8.51 22.91 35.06
N GLU A 35 9.34 22.62 34.05
CA GLU A 35 9.24 23.28 32.75
C GLU A 35 7.99 22.84 31.96
N PHE A 36 7.74 21.53 31.85
CA PHE A 36 6.48 20.98 31.35
C PHE A 36 5.26 21.49 32.13
N ASN A 37 5.30 21.60 33.46
CA ASN A 37 4.17 22.13 34.22
C ASN A 37 3.93 23.63 33.95
N GLY A 38 5.01 24.39 33.73
CA GLY A 38 5.00 25.84 33.51
C GLY A 38 4.64 26.28 32.09
N ASP A 39 4.87 25.45 31.07
CA ASP A 39 4.55 25.76 29.67
C ASP A 39 3.03 25.77 29.42
N GLN A 40 2.41 26.95 29.42
CA GLN A 40 0.97 27.10 29.21
C GLN A 40 0.49 26.68 27.81
N ARG A 41 1.39 26.59 26.82
CA ARG A 41 1.06 26.29 25.42
C ARG A 41 1.14 24.80 25.13
N SER A 42 2.16 24.12 25.67
CA SER A 42 2.48 22.73 25.32
C SER A 42 2.64 21.81 26.52
N GLY A 43 2.61 22.39 27.72
CA GLY A 43 2.81 21.72 28.99
C GLY A 43 1.58 20.99 29.53
N GLY A 44 1.63 20.61 30.80
CA GLY A 44 0.54 19.91 31.47
C GLY A 44 0.89 19.27 32.82
N PHE A 45 0.28 18.13 33.13
CA PHE A 45 0.51 17.37 34.38
C PHE A 45 0.71 15.88 34.10
N ALA A 46 1.52 15.24 34.93
CA ALA A 46 1.80 13.81 34.84
C ALA A 46 1.69 13.15 36.23
N PHE A 47 1.04 11.99 36.28
CA PHE A 47 0.82 11.23 37.51
C PHE A 47 1.07 9.73 37.25
N LEU A 48 1.71 9.08 38.20
CA LEU A 48 1.98 7.65 38.23
C LEU A 48 0.98 6.96 39.16
N CYS A 49 0.60 5.73 38.84
CA CYS A 49 -0.04 4.78 39.74
C CYS A 49 0.45 3.35 39.48
N ASP A 50 -0.06 2.37 40.22
CA ASP A 50 0.25 0.94 40.05
C ASP A 50 -0.03 0.38 38.65
N ARG A 51 -0.87 1.04 37.84
CA ARG A 51 -1.14 0.65 36.45
C ARG A 51 -0.24 1.32 35.41
N GLY A 52 0.48 2.37 35.79
CA GLY A 52 1.40 3.08 34.91
C GLY A 52 1.33 4.61 35.04
N LEU A 53 1.88 5.28 34.03
CA LEU A 53 2.04 6.73 33.95
C LEU A 53 0.97 7.36 33.04
N LEU A 54 0.25 8.35 33.56
CA LEU A 54 -0.66 9.22 32.82
C LEU A 54 -0.02 10.59 32.61
N ILE A 55 -0.04 11.09 31.37
CA ILE A 55 0.39 12.45 31.02
C ILE A 55 -0.76 13.15 30.30
N CYS A 56 -1.11 14.37 30.75
CA CYS A 56 -2.17 15.18 30.16
C CYS A 56 -1.65 16.58 29.84
N GLY A 57 -1.75 17.00 28.58
CA GLY A 57 -1.40 18.34 28.13
C GLY A 57 -2.54 19.35 28.27
N TYR A 58 -2.22 20.64 28.39
CA TYR A 58 -3.22 21.72 28.40
C TYR A 58 -4.05 21.80 27.11
N ASP A 59 -3.51 21.30 26.00
CA ASP A 59 -4.19 21.18 24.70
C ASP A 59 -5.23 20.05 24.65
N GLY A 60 -5.42 19.32 25.75
CA GLY A 60 -6.34 18.19 25.86
C GLY A 60 -5.74 16.86 25.38
N GLY A 61 -4.45 16.83 24.99
CA GLY A 61 -3.74 15.60 24.69
C GLY A 61 -3.59 14.72 25.93
N ILE A 62 -3.74 13.40 25.75
CA ILE A 62 -3.63 12.41 26.83
C ILE A 62 -2.75 11.26 26.33
N MET A 63 -1.78 10.85 27.15
CA MET A 63 -0.93 9.68 26.91
C MET A 63 -0.91 8.77 28.14
N TRP A 64 -1.05 7.47 27.89
CA TRP A 64 -0.86 6.42 28.88
C TRP A 64 0.41 5.65 28.53
N SER A 65 1.19 5.29 29.54
CA SER A 65 2.38 4.46 29.39
C SER A 65 2.45 3.47 30.54
N LEU A 66 2.99 2.28 30.28
CA LEU A 66 3.50 1.45 31.37
C LEU A 66 4.56 2.25 32.14
N ASP A 67 4.66 2.02 33.46
CA ASP A 67 5.68 2.63 34.29
C ASP A 67 7.07 2.24 33.77
N PRO A 68 7.90 3.20 33.32
CA PRO A 68 9.22 2.91 32.78
C PRO A 68 10.25 2.55 33.88
N GLY A 69 9.86 2.55 35.15
CA GLY A 69 10.66 2.03 36.26
C GLY A 69 11.21 3.14 37.15
N ASP A 70 12.40 3.64 36.84
CA ASP A 70 13.06 4.66 37.68
C ASP A 70 12.58 6.09 37.37
N ASP A 71 12.86 7.01 38.30
CA ASP A 71 12.42 8.41 38.20
C ASP A 71 13.01 9.16 36.99
N ALA A 72 14.24 8.85 36.59
CA ALA A 72 14.84 9.47 35.41
C ALA A 72 14.13 9.02 34.13
N SER A 73 13.79 7.75 34.04
CA SER A 73 13.03 7.18 32.92
C SER A 73 11.60 7.72 32.86
N ARG A 74 10.95 7.96 34.01
CA ARG A 74 9.63 8.61 34.10
C ARG A 74 9.70 10.06 33.62
N LEU A 75 10.68 10.84 34.10
CA LEU A 75 10.89 12.23 33.65
C LEU A 75 11.22 12.30 32.16
N ALA A 76 12.06 11.41 31.64
CA ALA A 76 12.36 11.32 30.21
C ALA A 76 11.10 11.05 29.38
N LYS A 77 10.12 10.30 29.92
CA LYS A 77 8.83 10.07 29.25
C LYS A 77 7.96 11.32 29.21
N VAL A 78 7.95 12.11 30.29
CA VAL A 78 7.28 13.43 30.34
C VAL A 78 7.93 14.39 29.36
N GLU A 79 9.26 14.47 29.36
CA GLU A 79 10.04 15.28 28.41
C GLU A 79 9.77 14.89 26.96
N GLN A 80 9.72 13.60 26.66
CA GLN A 80 9.39 13.10 25.32
C GLN A 80 8.00 13.56 24.86
N TYR A 81 7.00 13.48 25.73
CA TYR A 81 5.64 13.96 25.44
C TYR A 81 5.63 15.47 25.24
N TRP A 82 6.31 16.21 26.11
CA TRP A 82 6.37 17.67 26.07
C TRP A 82 7.00 18.18 24.77
N ARG A 83 8.13 17.62 24.34
CA ARG A 83 8.76 17.97 23.06
C ARG A 83 7.84 17.72 21.86
N GLN A 84 7.10 16.62 21.87
CA GLN A 84 6.11 16.34 20.81
C GLN A 84 4.96 17.36 20.84
N SER A 85 4.52 17.77 22.03
CA SER A 85 3.50 18.80 22.22
C SER A 85 3.99 20.17 21.72
N GLN A 86 5.22 20.57 22.06
CA GLN A 86 5.84 21.81 21.60
C GLN A 86 5.95 21.85 20.08
N HIS A 87 6.36 20.73 19.48
CA HIS A 87 6.41 20.61 18.03
C HIS A 87 5.03 20.78 17.38
N ARG A 88 3.99 20.09 17.88
CA ARG A 88 2.62 20.22 17.35
C ARG A 88 2.02 21.61 17.56
N ASN A 89 2.40 22.29 18.63
CA ASN A 89 1.89 23.60 19.00
C ASN A 89 2.81 24.73 18.54
N ARG A 90 3.82 24.49 17.69
CA ARG A 90 4.71 25.54 17.16
C ARG A 90 3.94 26.64 16.42
N ALA A 91 4.50 27.85 16.40
CA ALA A 91 3.96 28.92 15.56
C ALA A 91 4.41 28.68 14.10
N LEU A 92 3.51 28.94 13.17
CA LEU A 92 3.79 29.02 11.74
C LEU A 92 3.20 30.31 11.23
N GLU A 93 3.91 30.96 10.32
CA GLU A 93 3.49 32.13 9.56
C GLU A 93 3.26 31.74 8.09
N LEU A 94 2.61 32.60 7.29
CA LEU A 94 2.38 32.34 5.86
C LEU A 94 3.68 32.18 5.03
N ASP A 95 4.77 32.79 5.50
CA ASP A 95 6.08 32.69 4.86
C ASP A 95 6.77 31.35 5.13
N ASP A 96 6.34 30.61 6.16
CA ASP A 96 6.89 29.30 6.52
C ASP A 96 6.34 28.15 5.67
N VAL A 97 5.33 28.41 4.82
CA VAL A 97 4.62 27.39 4.05
C VAL A 97 4.76 27.60 2.54
N SER A 98 4.56 26.55 1.74
CA SER A 98 4.73 26.64 0.29
C SER A 98 3.65 27.48 -0.41
N PRO A 99 3.83 27.88 -1.69
CA PRO A 99 2.80 28.56 -2.47
C PRO A 99 1.47 27.81 -2.55
N TRP A 100 1.48 26.47 -2.58
CA TRP A 100 0.26 25.66 -2.56
C TRP A 100 -0.53 25.84 -1.26
N HIS A 101 0.15 25.91 -0.11
CA HIS A 101 -0.49 26.14 1.19
C HIS A 101 -1.09 27.54 1.28
N ARG A 102 -0.34 28.57 0.87
CA ARG A 102 -0.85 29.95 0.85
C ARG A 102 -2.10 30.08 -0.02
N ALA A 103 -2.10 29.45 -1.19
CA ALA A 103 -3.25 29.44 -2.08
C ALA A 103 -4.45 28.69 -1.47
N ALA A 104 -4.22 27.53 -0.84
CA ALA A 104 -5.26 26.79 -0.13
C ALA A 104 -5.84 27.57 1.06
N ILE A 105 -5.01 28.22 1.87
CA ILE A 105 -5.43 29.09 2.98
C ILE A 105 -6.24 30.27 2.45
N THR A 106 -5.79 30.90 1.37
CA THR A 106 -6.51 32.03 0.74
C THR A 106 -7.89 31.60 0.26
N ALA A 107 -7.99 30.46 -0.43
CA ALA A 107 -9.26 29.91 -0.88
C ALA A 107 -10.19 29.56 0.30
N LEU A 108 -9.63 28.98 1.37
CA LEU A 108 -10.38 28.64 2.59
C LEU A 108 -10.99 29.90 3.23
N VAL A 109 -10.17 30.92 3.50
CA VAL A 109 -10.59 32.17 4.15
C VAL A 109 -11.60 32.94 3.28
N SER A 110 -11.44 32.86 1.96
CA SER A 110 -12.32 33.53 0.99
C SER A 110 -13.60 32.72 0.67
N GLY A 111 -13.75 31.50 1.21
CA GLY A 111 -14.90 30.64 0.93
C GLY A 111 -15.00 30.13 -0.51
N LEU A 112 -13.89 30.11 -1.25
CA LEU A 112 -13.86 29.72 -2.67
C LEU A 112 -13.88 28.20 -2.84
N ARG A 113 -14.58 27.67 -3.85
CA ARG A 113 -14.72 26.21 -4.03
C ARG A 113 -13.40 25.55 -4.43
N SER A 114 -12.64 26.19 -5.32
CA SER A 114 -11.32 25.78 -5.77
C SER A 114 -10.32 26.93 -5.62
N VAL A 115 -9.05 26.57 -5.47
CA VAL A 115 -7.90 27.48 -5.60
C VAL A 115 -7.83 28.09 -7.01
N SER A 116 -8.37 27.40 -8.02
CA SER A 116 -8.47 27.93 -9.38
C SER A 116 -9.37 29.16 -9.48
N ASP A 117 -10.30 29.36 -8.53
CA ASP A 117 -11.19 30.53 -8.45
C ASP A 117 -10.46 31.78 -7.94
N ILE A 118 -9.23 31.64 -7.40
CA ILE A 118 -8.39 32.78 -7.04
C ILE A 118 -7.90 33.47 -8.32
N PRO A 119 -8.02 34.81 -8.45
CA PRO A 119 -7.49 35.54 -9.59
C PRO A 119 -6.01 35.24 -9.83
N LEU A 120 -5.61 35.00 -11.09
CA LEU A 120 -4.24 34.61 -11.44
C LEU A 120 -3.16 35.55 -10.86
N ALA A 121 -3.44 36.85 -10.83
CA ALA A 121 -2.55 37.87 -10.26
C ALA A 121 -2.29 37.70 -8.75
N ALA A 122 -3.19 37.03 -8.03
CA ALA A 122 -3.08 36.72 -6.61
C ALA A 122 -2.48 35.33 -6.34
N ARG A 123 -2.06 34.59 -7.38
CA ARG A 123 -1.38 33.29 -7.28
C ARG A 123 -0.25 33.12 -8.31
N PRO A 124 0.71 34.07 -8.39
CA PRO A 124 1.72 34.11 -9.45
C PRO A 124 2.65 32.88 -9.46
N ASP A 125 2.92 32.29 -8.29
CA ASP A 125 3.88 31.18 -8.13
C ASP A 125 3.21 29.80 -8.09
N LEU A 126 1.91 29.71 -8.38
CA LEU A 126 1.16 28.46 -8.30
C LEU A 126 1.24 27.66 -9.61
N THR A 127 2.08 26.64 -9.63
CA THR A 127 2.30 25.78 -10.81
C THR A 127 1.32 24.61 -10.94
N ASP A 128 0.68 24.20 -9.84
CA ASP A 128 -0.24 23.06 -9.78
C ASP A 128 -1.43 23.38 -8.87
N THR A 129 -2.60 23.58 -9.49
CA THR A 129 -3.85 23.87 -8.79
C THR A 129 -4.47 22.65 -8.14
N ALA A 130 -4.29 21.46 -8.72
CA ALA A 130 -4.83 20.20 -8.19
C ALA A 130 -4.18 19.84 -6.84
N ARG A 131 -2.87 20.08 -6.71
CA ARG A 131 -2.15 19.91 -5.44
C ARG A 131 -2.61 20.89 -4.37
N ALA A 132 -2.87 22.14 -4.71
CA ALA A 132 -3.39 23.13 -3.77
C ALA A 132 -4.85 22.87 -3.39
N ASP A 133 -5.67 22.37 -4.32
CA ASP A 133 -7.05 21.98 -4.05
C ASP A 133 -7.14 20.77 -3.09
N ALA A 134 -6.21 19.83 -3.19
CA ALA A 134 -6.12 18.73 -2.21
C ALA A 134 -5.88 19.25 -0.79
N LEU A 135 -4.96 20.21 -0.63
CA LEU A 135 -4.69 20.87 0.66
C LEU A 135 -5.91 21.66 1.15
N LEU A 136 -6.61 22.38 0.27
CA LEU A 136 -7.84 23.10 0.62
C LEU A 136 -8.90 22.16 1.21
N ILE A 137 -9.12 21.00 0.58
CA ILE A 137 -10.06 19.99 1.06
C ILE A 137 -9.65 19.47 2.44
N MET A 138 -8.36 19.15 2.63
CA MET A 138 -7.88 18.67 3.93
C MET A 138 -8.01 19.72 5.04
N LEU A 139 -7.75 20.99 4.74
CA LEU A 139 -7.93 22.08 5.69
C LEU A 139 -9.41 22.23 6.09
N ARG A 140 -10.35 22.18 5.13
CA ARG A 140 -11.80 22.20 5.42
C ARG A 140 -12.23 21.08 6.36
N ARG A 141 -11.65 19.88 6.21
CA ARG A 141 -11.93 18.73 7.08
C ARG A 141 -11.34 18.87 8.50
N LYS A 142 -10.33 19.71 8.69
CA LYS A 142 -9.58 19.86 9.97
C LYS A 142 -9.91 21.13 10.74
N VAL A 143 -10.50 22.12 10.07
CA VAL A 143 -10.71 23.46 10.62
C VAL A 143 -12.21 23.76 10.70
N THR A 144 -12.69 24.15 11.88
CA THR A 144 -14.08 24.56 12.09
C THR A 144 -14.34 26.01 11.67
N GLU A 145 -13.37 26.90 11.93
CA GLU A 145 -13.45 28.33 11.59
C GLU A 145 -12.47 28.64 10.46
N PRO A 146 -12.92 29.10 9.27
CA PRO A 146 -12.08 29.29 8.10
C PRO A 146 -11.22 30.57 8.23
N THR A 147 -10.30 30.58 9.19
CA THR A 147 -9.36 31.67 9.44
C THR A 147 -7.93 31.21 9.16
N GLU A 148 -7.07 32.14 8.77
CA GLU A 148 -5.66 31.88 8.53
C GLU A 148 -4.97 31.25 9.74
N ALA A 149 -5.18 31.83 10.92
CA ALA A 149 -4.61 31.32 12.17
C ALA A 149 -5.08 29.89 12.49
N ALA A 150 -6.34 29.53 12.17
CA ALA A 150 -6.81 28.17 12.36
C ALA A 150 -6.20 27.19 11.36
N ALA A 151 -6.02 27.59 10.11
CA ALA A 151 -5.35 26.79 9.09
C ALA A 151 -3.87 26.54 9.44
N LEU A 152 -3.12 27.58 9.81
CA LEU A 152 -1.71 27.45 10.23
C LEU A 152 -1.56 26.54 11.46
N ARG A 153 -2.48 26.63 12.44
CA ARG A 153 -2.53 25.68 13.56
C ARG A 153 -2.81 24.25 13.11
N ALA A 154 -3.69 24.05 12.13
CA ALA A 154 -3.98 22.72 11.59
C ALA A 154 -2.76 22.13 10.88
N LEU A 155 -2.02 22.93 10.11
CA LEU A 155 -0.76 22.54 9.47
C LEU A 155 0.32 22.20 10.50
N ALA A 156 0.53 23.06 11.52
CA ALA A 156 1.50 22.81 12.59
C ALA A 156 1.24 21.50 13.34
N ARG A 157 -0.03 21.14 13.54
CA ARG A 157 -0.41 19.90 14.23
C ARG A 157 -0.28 18.64 13.37
N ASN A 158 -0.20 18.80 12.05
CA ASN A 158 -0.24 17.69 11.09
C ASN A 158 0.90 17.86 10.09
N ASP A 159 2.12 17.46 10.45
CA ASP A 159 3.31 17.64 9.60
C ASP A 159 3.14 17.06 8.19
N TRP A 160 2.35 15.99 8.03
CA TRP A 160 2.04 15.43 6.73
C TRP A 160 1.30 16.40 5.80
N LEU A 161 0.55 17.37 6.35
CA LEU A 161 -0.09 18.44 5.57
C LEU A 161 0.89 19.51 5.13
N LEU A 162 2.08 19.61 5.73
CA LEU A 162 3.14 20.55 5.30
C LEU A 162 3.99 19.99 4.16
N ASN A 163 3.93 18.68 3.95
CA ASN A 163 4.56 18.03 2.82
C ASN A 163 3.73 18.25 1.55
N ALA A 164 4.39 18.31 0.39
CA ALA A 164 3.68 18.34 -0.88
C ALA A 164 2.91 17.01 -1.06
N PRO A 165 1.61 17.04 -1.39
CA PRO A 165 0.86 15.83 -1.76
C PRO A 165 1.61 15.07 -2.87
N GLU A 166 1.85 13.77 -2.71
CA GLU A 166 2.47 12.94 -3.76
C GLU A 166 1.66 13.01 -5.06
N ASP A 167 2.25 12.70 -6.21
CA ASP A 167 1.57 12.79 -7.53
C ASP A 167 0.30 11.91 -7.63
N GLY A 168 0.10 10.98 -6.68
CA GLY A 168 -1.09 10.15 -6.57
C GLY A 168 -2.17 10.63 -5.58
N GLU A 169 -2.00 11.80 -4.95
CA GLU A 169 -2.91 12.36 -3.93
C GLU A 169 -3.43 13.78 -4.30
N VAL A 170 -3.21 14.21 -5.54
CA VAL A 170 -3.73 15.48 -6.05
C VAL A 170 -5.26 15.45 -6.19
N ALA A 171 -5.90 16.62 -6.11
CA ALA A 171 -7.33 16.72 -6.33
C ALA A 171 -7.67 16.46 -7.81
N HIS A 172 -8.85 15.91 -8.05
CA HIS A 172 -9.41 15.73 -9.38
C HIS A 172 -10.81 16.34 -9.44
N PRO A 173 -11.34 16.68 -10.63
CA PRO A 173 -12.72 17.13 -10.73
C PRO A 173 -13.66 16.00 -10.29
N CYS A 174 -14.63 16.34 -9.44
CA CYS A 174 -15.69 15.43 -9.05
C CYS A 174 -16.47 14.98 -10.28
N PRO A 175 -16.69 13.67 -10.50
CA PRO A 175 -17.41 13.19 -11.69
C PRO A 175 -18.89 13.58 -11.68
N VAL A 176 -19.45 14.03 -10.55
CA VAL A 176 -20.86 14.44 -10.46
C VAL A 176 -21.02 15.94 -10.70
N CYS A 177 -20.24 16.78 -10.01
CA CYS A 177 -20.45 18.24 -10.03
C CYS A 177 -19.24 19.06 -10.51
N GLY A 178 -18.09 18.43 -10.81
CA GLY A 178 -16.86 19.10 -11.22
C GLY A 178 -16.06 19.80 -10.12
N SER A 179 -16.60 19.92 -8.90
CA SER A 179 -15.86 20.50 -7.76
C SER A 179 -14.64 19.65 -7.39
N PRO A 180 -13.58 20.23 -6.81
CA PRO A 180 -12.41 19.46 -6.42
C PRO A 180 -12.76 18.31 -5.45
N ALA A 181 -12.29 17.10 -5.78
CA ALA A 181 -12.44 15.88 -5.00
C ALA A 181 -11.07 15.25 -4.74
N VAL A 182 -10.94 14.54 -3.62
CA VAL A 182 -9.71 13.82 -3.24
C VAL A 182 -9.93 12.32 -3.26
N GLY A 183 -9.00 11.61 -3.87
CA GLY A 183 -9.01 10.16 -4.07
C GLY A 183 -8.17 9.81 -5.29
N ARG A 184 -7.93 8.52 -5.53
CA ARG A 184 -7.10 8.07 -6.67
C ARG A 184 -7.97 7.99 -7.92
N PRO A 185 -7.85 8.91 -8.91
CA PRO A 185 -8.76 8.98 -10.05
C PRO A 185 -8.82 7.68 -10.84
N TRP A 186 -7.68 6.99 -10.98
CA TRP A 186 -7.57 5.73 -11.70
C TRP A 186 -8.09 4.50 -10.95
N ARG A 187 -8.42 4.62 -9.65
CA ARG A 187 -8.95 3.50 -8.85
C ARG A 187 -10.40 3.69 -8.44
N TYR A 188 -10.75 4.92 -8.05
CA TYR A 188 -12.11 5.30 -7.66
C TYR A 188 -12.26 6.74 -8.12
N PHE A 189 -13.07 7.02 -9.15
CA PHE A 189 -13.45 8.40 -9.50
C PHE A 189 -14.34 8.95 -8.36
N SER A 190 -13.71 9.35 -7.26
CA SER A 190 -14.38 9.74 -6.02
C SER A 190 -15.14 11.04 -6.19
N VAL A 191 -16.31 11.13 -5.55
CA VAL A 191 -17.07 12.37 -5.51
C VAL A 191 -16.47 13.33 -4.48
N CYS A 192 -16.74 14.64 -4.61
CA CYS A 192 -16.31 15.63 -3.62
C CYS A 192 -17.10 15.50 -2.31
N ASP A 193 -16.66 16.17 -1.25
CA ASP A 193 -17.30 16.11 0.08
C ASP A 193 -18.78 16.54 0.06
N ASP A 194 -19.14 17.53 -0.77
CA ASP A 194 -20.53 17.98 -0.93
C ASP A 194 -21.39 16.86 -1.54
N CYS A 195 -20.96 16.29 -2.66
CA CYS A 195 -21.62 15.17 -3.32
C CYS A 195 -21.69 13.92 -2.43
N TYR A 196 -20.64 13.66 -1.65
CA TYR A 196 -20.62 12.59 -0.67
C TYR A 196 -21.74 12.78 0.37
N SER A 197 -21.92 14.01 0.88
CA SER A 197 -22.94 14.33 1.89
C SER A 197 -24.39 14.23 1.40
N THR A 198 -24.60 14.25 0.08
CA THR A 198 -25.91 14.12 -0.56
C THR A 198 -26.19 12.71 -1.07
N THR A 199 -25.34 11.73 -0.75
CA THR A 199 -25.48 10.36 -1.25
C THR A 199 -26.73 9.70 -0.69
N VAL A 200 -27.54 9.08 -1.55
CA VAL A 200 -28.78 8.38 -1.16
C VAL A 200 -28.77 6.89 -1.53
N CYS A 201 -29.54 6.08 -0.80
CA CYS A 201 -29.84 4.70 -1.16
C CYS A 201 -30.94 4.61 -2.24
N ALA A 202 -31.31 3.39 -2.64
CA ALA A 202 -32.33 3.16 -3.66
C ALA A 202 -33.71 3.75 -3.31
N ASP A 203 -34.01 3.86 -2.01
CA ASP A 203 -35.25 4.46 -1.50
C ASP A 203 -35.20 6.00 -1.42
N GLY A 204 -34.11 6.62 -1.89
CA GLY A 204 -33.91 8.06 -1.85
C GLY A 204 -33.57 8.63 -0.47
N ARG A 205 -33.24 7.78 0.51
CA ARG A 205 -32.83 8.21 1.85
C ARG A 205 -31.32 8.49 1.89
N ASN A 206 -30.93 9.58 2.56
CA ASN A 206 -29.54 9.98 2.67
C ASN A 206 -28.75 8.98 3.53
N VAL A 207 -27.60 8.55 3.02
CA VAL A 207 -26.73 7.53 3.64
C VAL A 207 -25.31 8.04 3.79
N VAL A 208 -24.69 7.66 4.91
CA VAL A 208 -23.26 7.85 5.16
C VAL A 208 -22.63 6.50 5.47
N GLY A 209 -21.44 6.26 4.91
CA GLY A 209 -20.69 5.06 5.25
C GLY A 209 -19.75 5.27 6.42
N TYR A 210 -19.54 4.20 7.18
CA TYR A 210 -18.52 4.12 8.21
C TYR A 210 -17.88 2.74 8.22
N ASN A 211 -16.69 2.67 8.82
CA ASN A 211 -16.01 1.41 9.02
C ASN A 211 -16.47 0.77 10.34
N THR A 212 -16.91 -0.47 10.31
CA THR A 212 -17.51 -1.16 11.47
C THR A 212 -16.49 -1.65 12.49
N ALA A 213 -15.22 -1.76 12.09
CA ALA A 213 -14.11 -2.10 12.98
C ALA A 213 -12.80 -1.46 12.53
N GLY A 214 -11.85 -1.35 13.46
CA GLY A 214 -10.47 -0.89 13.19
C GLY A 214 -9.66 -1.84 12.28
N TRP A 215 -10.23 -2.98 11.89
CA TRP A 215 -9.58 -4.03 11.07
C TRP A 215 -10.30 -4.27 9.73
N GLY A 216 -11.24 -3.38 9.35
CA GLY A 216 -12.01 -3.43 8.11
C GLY A 216 -13.47 -3.85 8.30
N GLY A 217 -14.29 -3.56 7.28
CA GLY A 217 -15.75 -3.74 7.30
C GLY A 217 -16.46 -2.44 7.00
N PHE A 218 -17.47 -2.47 6.14
CA PHE A 218 -18.20 -1.29 5.66
C PHE A 218 -19.69 -1.46 5.95
N GLU A 219 -20.27 -0.47 6.62
CA GLU A 219 -21.71 -0.32 6.72
C GLU A 219 -22.10 1.09 6.29
N ALA A 220 -23.22 1.18 5.59
CA ALA A 220 -23.90 2.41 5.31
C ALA A 220 -25.06 2.57 6.29
N MET A 221 -25.28 3.79 6.74
CA MET A 221 -26.31 4.12 7.72
C MET A 221 -27.07 5.36 7.27
N HIS A 222 -28.38 5.36 7.52
CA HIS A 222 -29.20 6.52 7.22
C HIS A 222 -28.87 7.68 8.16
N VAL A 223 -28.67 8.86 7.60
CA VAL A 223 -28.20 10.04 8.33
C VAL A 223 -29.23 10.54 9.35
N ASP A 224 -30.51 10.33 9.06
CA ASP A 224 -31.66 10.80 9.85
C ASP A 224 -31.87 10.04 11.16
N ASP A 225 -31.87 8.70 11.12
CA ASP A 225 -32.23 7.85 12.27
C ASP A 225 -31.10 6.92 12.75
N ARG A 226 -29.96 6.92 12.04
CA ARG A 226 -28.81 6.05 12.32
C ARG A 226 -29.08 4.54 12.19
N SER A 227 -30.12 4.15 11.47
CA SER A 227 -30.37 2.76 11.10
C SER A 227 -29.44 2.30 9.97
N ILE A 228 -29.06 1.02 9.99
CA ILE A 228 -28.24 0.43 8.93
C ILE A 228 -29.05 0.38 7.63
N CYS A 229 -28.44 0.86 6.54
CA CYS A 229 -28.94 0.66 5.20
C CYS A 229 -28.43 -0.69 4.67
N GLU A 230 -29.21 -1.76 4.84
CA GLU A 230 -28.84 -3.11 4.40
C GLU A 230 -28.51 -3.16 2.90
N GLN A 231 -29.25 -2.41 2.08
CA GLN A 231 -29.05 -2.32 0.64
C GLN A 231 -27.66 -1.80 0.29
N VAL A 232 -27.29 -0.62 0.80
CA VAL A 232 -25.99 0.00 0.47
C VAL A 232 -24.85 -0.78 1.14
N SER A 233 -25.05 -1.28 2.37
CA SER A 233 -24.04 -2.08 3.07
C SER A 233 -23.74 -3.39 2.35
N GLY A 234 -24.76 -4.07 1.81
CA GLY A 234 -24.61 -5.34 1.11
C GLY A 234 -24.10 -5.19 -0.33
N THR A 235 -24.60 -4.20 -1.08
CA THR A 235 -24.27 -4.06 -2.52
C THR A 235 -23.22 -3.00 -2.82
N GLY A 236 -22.97 -2.08 -1.88
CA GLY A 236 -22.20 -0.87 -2.10
C GLY A 236 -22.85 0.10 -3.08
N LEU A 237 -24.10 -0.12 -3.50
CA LEU A 237 -24.74 0.71 -4.53
C LEU A 237 -25.41 1.92 -3.90
N ALA A 238 -25.10 3.12 -4.40
CA ALA A 238 -25.71 4.37 -3.94
C ALA A 238 -25.92 5.35 -5.11
N TRP A 239 -26.52 6.51 -4.84
CA TRP A 239 -26.78 7.53 -5.85
C TRP A 239 -26.41 8.92 -5.35
N VAL A 240 -25.85 9.73 -6.24
CA VAL A 240 -25.63 11.16 -6.00
C VAL A 240 -26.26 11.91 -7.16
N ASP A 241 -27.20 12.82 -6.88
CA ASP A 241 -27.96 13.57 -7.89
C ASP A 241 -28.57 12.67 -9.01
N GLY A 242 -29.02 11.48 -8.62
CA GLY A 242 -29.58 10.48 -9.55
C GLY A 242 -28.54 9.70 -10.37
N ARG A 243 -27.25 10.03 -10.28
CA ARG A 243 -26.17 9.26 -10.88
C ARG A 243 -25.82 8.07 -10.01
N LYS A 244 -25.70 6.90 -10.63
CA LYS A 244 -25.34 5.65 -9.96
C LYS A 244 -23.88 5.71 -9.50
N CYS A 245 -23.65 5.45 -8.22
CA CYS A 245 -22.34 5.47 -7.59
C CYS A 245 -22.12 4.20 -6.77
N ARG A 246 -20.86 3.95 -6.42
CA ARG A 246 -20.46 2.91 -5.49
C ARG A 246 -19.94 3.55 -4.20
N MET A 247 -20.55 3.19 -3.08
CA MET A 247 -20.06 3.46 -1.74
C MET A 247 -19.33 2.22 -1.20
N GLY A 248 -18.19 2.41 -0.53
CA GLY A 248 -17.45 1.31 0.07
C GLY A 248 -16.19 1.74 0.80
N GLU A 249 -15.45 0.79 1.37
CA GLU A 249 -14.24 1.08 2.15
C GLU A 249 -13.03 1.46 1.27
N ALA A 250 -12.47 2.65 1.46
CA ALA A 250 -11.30 3.16 0.74
C ALA A 250 -10.00 2.46 1.19
N LYS A 251 -8.98 2.34 0.30
CA LYS A 251 -7.78 1.46 0.43
C LYS A 251 -6.99 1.57 1.76
N PHE A 252 -7.11 2.68 2.48
CA PHE A 252 -6.31 3.00 3.68
C PHE A 252 -7.15 3.51 4.87
N GLY A 253 -8.43 3.10 4.94
CA GLY A 253 -9.38 3.55 5.95
C GLY A 253 -10.21 4.73 5.47
N GLY A 254 -11.46 4.80 5.93
CA GLY A 254 -12.48 5.73 5.43
C GLY A 254 -13.37 5.10 4.35
N VAL A 255 -14.43 5.81 3.99
CA VAL A 255 -15.41 5.39 2.98
C VAL A 255 -15.27 6.26 1.75
N PHE A 256 -15.28 5.64 0.57
CA PHE A 256 -15.40 6.34 -0.70
C PHE A 256 -16.84 6.29 -1.19
N VAL A 257 -17.23 7.32 -1.93
CA VAL A 257 -18.32 7.26 -2.91
C VAL A 257 -17.69 7.61 -4.24
N ALA A 258 -17.84 6.75 -5.24
CA ALA A 258 -17.21 6.93 -6.54
C ALA A 258 -18.12 6.49 -7.68
N VAL A 259 -17.97 7.11 -8.83
CA VAL A 259 -18.53 6.57 -10.07
C VAL A 259 -17.60 5.45 -10.55
N SER A 260 -18.14 4.33 -11.02
CA SER A 260 -17.33 3.21 -11.54
C SER A 260 -16.52 3.68 -12.74
N PRO A 261 -15.21 3.42 -12.81
CA PRO A 261 -14.42 3.78 -13.99
C PRO A 261 -14.81 2.92 -15.20
N PRO A 262 -14.55 3.39 -16.43
CA PRO A 262 -14.63 2.57 -17.63
C PRO A 262 -13.76 1.31 -17.51
N ARG A 263 -14.28 0.17 -17.99
CA ARG A 263 -13.62 -1.13 -17.92
C ARG A 263 -12.89 -1.43 -19.21
N GLU A 264 -11.58 -1.65 -19.13
CA GLU A 264 -10.74 -2.08 -20.25
C GLU A 264 -10.75 -3.61 -20.38
N PHE A 265 -10.92 -4.11 -21.60
CA PHE A 265 -10.74 -5.52 -21.98
C PHE A 265 -9.64 -5.63 -23.05
N ARG A 266 -8.70 -6.55 -22.80
CA ARG A 266 -7.53 -6.85 -23.63
C ARG A 266 -7.28 -8.35 -23.55
N ASP A 267 -7.17 -9.00 -24.71
CA ASP A 267 -7.02 -10.46 -24.79
C ASP A 267 -8.09 -11.26 -24.00
N ASP A 268 -9.27 -10.67 -23.81
CA ASP A 268 -10.37 -11.18 -23.00
C ASP A 268 -11.72 -10.93 -23.71
N ASP A 269 -11.96 -11.72 -24.76
CA ASP A 269 -13.20 -11.66 -25.54
C ASP A 269 -14.41 -12.13 -24.74
N GLU A 270 -14.22 -13.10 -23.85
CA GLU A 270 -15.31 -13.69 -23.07
C GLU A 270 -15.91 -12.66 -22.13
N SER A 271 -15.08 -11.97 -21.34
CA SER A 271 -15.56 -10.95 -20.42
C SER A 271 -16.09 -9.71 -21.15
N TYR A 272 -15.49 -9.35 -22.30
CA TYR A 272 -16.00 -8.28 -23.13
C TYR A 272 -17.41 -8.59 -23.66
N LEU A 273 -17.62 -9.80 -24.18
CA LEU A 273 -18.92 -10.22 -24.71
C LEU A 273 -19.96 -10.39 -23.59
N ALA A 274 -19.57 -10.87 -22.42
CA ALA A 274 -20.43 -10.89 -21.24
C ALA A 274 -20.84 -9.48 -20.82
N TRP A 275 -19.91 -8.53 -20.83
CA TRP A 275 -20.22 -7.13 -20.52
C TRP A 275 -21.23 -6.53 -21.51
N ILE A 276 -21.04 -6.75 -22.82
CA ILE A 276 -21.98 -6.31 -23.86
C ILE A 276 -23.39 -6.86 -23.63
N ALA A 277 -23.49 -8.13 -23.23
CA ALA A 277 -24.78 -8.79 -22.99
C ALA A 277 -25.52 -8.17 -21.79
N ASP A 278 -24.78 -7.84 -20.72
CA ASP A 278 -25.33 -7.25 -19.50
C ASP A 278 -25.63 -5.75 -19.63
N HIS A 279 -24.98 -5.04 -20.57
CA HIS A 279 -25.07 -3.59 -20.70
C HIS A 279 -25.54 -3.17 -22.11
N PRO A 280 -26.78 -3.52 -22.52
CA PRO A 280 -27.25 -3.30 -23.89
C PRO A 280 -27.37 -1.82 -24.27
N GLY A 281 -27.47 -0.91 -23.29
CA GLY A 281 -27.46 0.55 -23.46
C GLY A 281 -26.10 1.22 -23.23
N GLY A 282 -25.05 0.42 -23.00
CA GLY A 282 -23.71 0.92 -22.74
C GLY A 282 -22.98 1.38 -23.99
N TRP A 283 -21.75 1.84 -23.79
CA TRP A 283 -20.86 2.38 -24.81
C TRP A 283 -19.50 1.71 -24.75
N VAL A 284 -18.83 1.64 -25.90
CA VAL A 284 -17.54 0.95 -26.08
C VAL A 284 -16.61 1.77 -26.96
N VAL A 285 -15.45 2.16 -26.45
CA VAL A 285 -14.32 2.57 -27.28
C VAL A 285 -13.69 1.31 -27.87
N ASN A 286 -13.59 1.28 -29.19
CA ASN A 286 -12.75 0.33 -29.90
C ASN A 286 -11.48 1.05 -30.38
N ILE A 287 -10.31 0.69 -29.85
CA ILE A 287 -9.05 1.40 -30.12
C ILE A 287 -7.90 0.40 -30.33
N ALA A 288 -6.94 0.72 -31.20
CA ALA A 288 -5.78 -0.13 -31.42
C ALA A 288 -4.89 -0.20 -30.16
N ARG A 289 -4.12 -1.28 -30.00
CA ARG A 289 -3.27 -1.50 -28.80
C ARG A 289 -2.30 -0.38 -28.46
N ASN A 290 -1.86 0.36 -29.46
CA ASN A 290 -0.95 1.48 -29.32
C ASN A 290 -1.68 2.80 -28.99
N TYR A 291 -2.96 2.73 -28.61
CA TYR A 291 -3.79 3.89 -28.26
C TYR A 291 -3.92 4.93 -29.38
N ASN A 292 -3.86 4.49 -30.64
CA ASN A 292 -4.06 5.39 -31.78
C ASN A 292 -5.53 5.86 -31.86
N ALA A 293 -5.79 7.08 -31.39
CA ALA A 293 -7.11 7.70 -31.40
C ALA A 293 -7.68 7.96 -32.81
N VAL A 294 -6.84 8.10 -33.84
CA VAL A 294 -7.27 8.41 -35.22
C VAL A 294 -8.14 7.29 -35.80
N THR A 295 -7.74 6.05 -35.54
CA THR A 295 -8.46 4.85 -35.99
C THR A 295 -9.49 4.35 -34.99
N ALA A 296 -9.51 4.92 -33.77
CA ALA A 296 -10.44 4.55 -32.73
C ALA A 296 -11.86 5.04 -33.02
N ARG A 297 -12.86 4.29 -32.55
CA ARG A 297 -14.27 4.70 -32.64
C ARG A 297 -15.00 4.39 -31.34
N VAL A 298 -15.92 5.26 -30.95
CA VAL A 298 -16.88 5.00 -29.87
C VAL A 298 -18.14 4.38 -30.46
N HIS A 299 -18.55 3.23 -29.93
CA HIS A 299 -19.69 2.46 -30.38
C HIS A 299 -20.74 2.38 -29.26
N HIS A 300 -22.01 2.26 -29.64
CA HIS A 300 -23.04 1.75 -28.73
C HIS A 300 -22.85 0.24 -28.55
N ALA A 301 -23.11 -0.32 -27.37
CA ALA A 301 -22.92 -1.74 -27.06
C ALA A 301 -23.70 -2.65 -28.02
N GLY A 302 -24.89 -2.24 -28.46
CA GLY A 302 -25.68 -2.95 -29.48
C GLY A 302 -25.15 -2.86 -30.93
N CYS A 303 -23.97 -2.29 -31.17
CA CYS A 303 -23.47 -2.07 -32.53
C CYS A 303 -22.98 -3.38 -33.18
N ARG A 304 -23.61 -3.75 -34.30
CA ARG A 304 -23.28 -4.95 -35.10
C ARG A 304 -21.80 -5.09 -35.51
N THR A 305 -21.01 -4.02 -35.49
CA THR A 305 -19.59 -4.06 -35.86
C THR A 305 -18.68 -4.48 -34.71
N ILE A 306 -19.20 -4.58 -33.48
CA ILE A 306 -18.45 -4.94 -32.27
C ILE A 306 -19.13 -6.04 -31.44
N ILE A 307 -20.20 -6.65 -31.97
CA ILE A 307 -20.95 -7.75 -31.34
C ILE A 307 -21.06 -8.95 -32.28
N GLY A 308 -21.37 -10.12 -31.72
CA GLY A 308 -21.56 -11.35 -32.48
C GLY A 308 -20.25 -11.96 -32.97
N LYS A 309 -20.29 -12.64 -34.12
CA LYS A 309 -19.09 -13.24 -34.71
C LYS A 309 -18.28 -12.16 -35.42
N ASN A 310 -17.00 -12.02 -35.07
CA ASN A 310 -16.11 -11.05 -35.70
C ASN A 310 -16.09 -11.26 -37.23
N PRO A 311 -16.45 -10.26 -38.05
CA PRO A 311 -16.48 -10.38 -39.51
C PRO A 311 -15.13 -10.77 -40.12
N ALA A 312 -14.02 -10.46 -39.44
CA ALA A 312 -12.66 -10.82 -39.86
C ALA A 312 -12.21 -12.21 -39.36
N ALA A 313 -13.10 -12.99 -38.74
CA ALA A 313 -12.84 -14.31 -38.16
C ALA A 313 -11.73 -14.36 -37.07
N GLY A 314 -11.42 -13.23 -36.43
CA GLY A 314 -10.44 -13.12 -35.34
C GLY A 314 -11.07 -12.73 -33.97
N VAL A 315 -10.23 -12.62 -32.95
CA VAL A 315 -10.64 -12.15 -31.60
C VAL A 315 -10.94 -10.65 -31.59
N TRP A 316 -11.90 -10.22 -30.76
CA TRP A 316 -12.35 -8.84 -30.60
C TRP A 316 -11.33 -7.97 -29.87
N THR A 317 -10.64 -8.54 -28.89
CA THR A 317 -9.70 -7.88 -27.96
C THR A 317 -8.22 -8.21 -28.27
N GLY A 318 -7.96 -8.88 -29.40
CA GLY A 318 -6.61 -9.14 -29.90
C GLY A 318 -5.98 -7.87 -30.47
N PRO A 319 -6.21 -7.50 -31.74
CA PRO A 319 -5.59 -6.29 -32.30
C PRO A 319 -6.09 -4.96 -31.70
N TYR A 320 -7.21 -5.00 -30.96
CA TYR A 320 -7.86 -3.84 -30.37
C TYR A 320 -8.06 -4.02 -28.86
N ILE A 321 -8.09 -2.91 -28.14
CA ILE A 321 -8.54 -2.80 -26.77
C ILE A 321 -10.00 -2.32 -26.79
N LYS A 322 -10.84 -2.86 -25.90
CA LYS A 322 -12.23 -2.43 -25.71
C LYS A 322 -12.38 -1.72 -24.38
N VAL A 323 -12.83 -0.47 -24.37
CA VAL A 323 -13.07 0.27 -23.13
C VAL A 323 -14.54 0.57 -23.01
N CYS A 324 -15.16 0.05 -21.95
CA CYS A 324 -16.60 -0.07 -21.83
C CYS A 324 -17.11 0.73 -20.63
N SER A 325 -18.19 1.47 -20.83
CA SER A 325 -18.90 2.17 -19.75
C SER A 325 -20.39 2.27 -20.08
N ASP A 326 -21.24 2.38 -19.06
CA ASP A 326 -22.66 2.69 -19.22
C ASP A 326 -22.91 4.11 -19.74
N HIS A 327 -21.91 4.99 -19.65
CA HIS A 327 -22.03 6.41 -19.98
C HIS A 327 -20.94 6.86 -20.95
N VAL A 328 -21.34 7.49 -22.06
CA VAL A 328 -20.43 7.95 -23.11
C VAL A 328 -19.46 9.02 -22.62
N ASP A 329 -19.88 9.90 -21.71
CA ASP A 329 -19.06 10.98 -21.15
C ASP A 329 -17.83 10.41 -20.40
N GLU A 330 -17.97 9.25 -19.76
CA GLU A 330 -16.86 8.57 -19.07
C GLU A 330 -15.83 8.02 -20.05
N LEU A 331 -16.26 7.60 -21.24
CA LEU A 331 -15.37 7.18 -22.32
C LEU A 331 -14.68 8.36 -23.00
N GLU A 332 -15.33 9.52 -23.05
CA GLU A 332 -14.74 10.76 -23.53
C GLU A 332 -13.62 11.26 -22.59
N GLU A 333 -13.87 11.27 -21.28
CA GLU A 333 -12.85 11.60 -20.28
C GLU A 333 -11.68 10.59 -20.30
N TRP A 334 -11.99 9.30 -20.42
CA TRP A 334 -10.98 8.26 -20.60
C TRP A 334 -10.14 8.50 -21.87
N ALA A 335 -10.78 8.85 -22.99
CA ALA A 335 -10.09 9.12 -24.24
C ALA A 335 -9.15 10.34 -24.13
N ILE A 336 -9.61 11.44 -23.55
CA ILE A 336 -8.80 12.64 -23.36
C ILE A 336 -7.58 12.34 -22.47
N SER A 337 -7.77 11.61 -21.37
CA SER A 337 -6.69 11.28 -20.43
C SER A 337 -5.65 10.31 -20.99
N HIS A 338 -6.06 9.34 -21.81
CA HIS A 338 -5.16 8.28 -22.30
C HIS A 338 -4.61 8.54 -23.70
N THR A 339 -5.28 9.37 -24.50
CA THR A 339 -4.89 9.63 -25.90
C THR A 339 -4.64 11.11 -26.18
N GLY A 340 -4.98 12.01 -25.25
CA GLY A 340 -4.89 13.45 -25.43
C GLY A 340 -5.96 14.06 -26.33
N ALA A 341 -6.94 13.27 -26.80
CA ALA A 341 -7.99 13.73 -27.71
C ALA A 341 -9.32 12.95 -27.53
N SER A 342 -10.43 13.57 -27.94
CA SER A 342 -11.73 12.87 -28.05
C SER A 342 -11.71 11.85 -29.19
N ILE A 343 -12.40 10.72 -29.01
CA ILE A 343 -12.54 9.67 -30.02
C ILE A 343 -13.90 9.82 -30.72
N PRO A 344 -13.94 9.86 -32.07
CA PRO A 344 -15.18 10.04 -32.80
C PRO A 344 -16.14 8.85 -32.68
N LEU A 345 -17.44 9.12 -32.68
CA LEU A 345 -18.49 8.10 -32.72
C LEU A 345 -18.45 7.29 -34.02
N CYS A 346 -18.82 6.01 -33.93
CA CYS A 346 -18.97 5.14 -35.07
C CYS A 346 -20.12 5.62 -35.97
N GLY A 347 -19.85 5.80 -37.27
CA GLY A 347 -20.87 6.23 -38.24
C GLY A 347 -22.04 5.25 -38.46
N THR A 348 -21.97 4.02 -37.93
CA THR A 348 -23.11 3.09 -37.90
C THR A 348 -23.95 3.25 -36.63
N CYS A 349 -23.32 3.60 -35.50
CA CYS A 349 -24.03 3.91 -34.24
C CYS A 349 -24.66 5.30 -34.30
N HIS A 350 -24.03 6.20 -35.04
CA HIS A 350 -24.43 7.58 -35.20
C HIS A 350 -24.16 8.01 -36.66
N PRO A 351 -24.98 7.57 -37.63
CA PRO A 351 -24.92 8.10 -38.99
C PRO A 351 -25.19 9.60 -38.89
N ALA A 352 -24.23 10.42 -39.32
CA ALA A 352 -24.13 11.81 -38.95
C ALA A 352 -25.48 12.55 -39.08
N ASP A 353 -25.95 13.10 -37.96
CA ASP A 353 -26.48 14.44 -38.02
C ASP A 353 -25.90 15.27 -36.88
N ASN A 354 -25.26 16.33 -37.33
CA ASN A 354 -24.60 17.35 -36.56
C ASN A 354 -25.70 18.32 -36.10
N THR A 355 -26.38 18.07 -34.97
CA THR A 355 -27.15 19.09 -34.23
C THR A 355 -27.80 18.57 -32.92
N LEU A 356 -27.43 19.24 -31.83
CA LEU A 356 -28.23 19.63 -30.66
C LEU A 356 -28.58 18.61 -29.55
N ARG A 357 -27.85 18.81 -28.44
CA ARG A 357 -28.23 18.78 -27.01
C ARG A 357 -29.70 18.49 -26.64
N SER A 358 -29.82 17.61 -25.64
CA SER A 358 -30.76 17.63 -24.50
C SER A 358 -32.24 17.31 -24.77
N LYS A 359 -32.74 16.18 -24.21
CA LYS A 359 -33.67 16.17 -23.05
C LYS A 359 -34.26 14.76 -22.75
N SER A 360 -34.18 14.40 -21.47
CA SER A 360 -35.23 13.81 -20.61
C SER A 360 -35.75 12.36 -20.80
N SER A 361 -35.34 11.50 -19.86
CA SER A 361 -36.14 10.64 -18.93
C SER A 361 -37.35 9.81 -19.42
N LYS A 362 -37.37 8.47 -19.15
CA LYS A 362 -38.16 7.73 -18.12
C LYS A 362 -38.12 6.18 -18.32
N PRO A 363 -38.59 5.33 -17.37
CA PRO A 363 -37.83 4.24 -16.75
C PRO A 363 -38.10 2.85 -17.36
N ILE A 364 -37.16 1.92 -17.17
CA ILE A 364 -37.39 0.48 -17.40
C ILE A 364 -37.15 -0.27 -16.09
N GLU A 365 -38.14 -1.08 -15.76
CA GLU A 365 -38.31 -1.87 -14.54
C GLU A 365 -37.19 -2.90 -14.32
N GLN A 366 -36.99 -3.18 -13.03
CA GLN A 366 -36.13 -4.19 -12.47
C GLN A 366 -36.31 -5.56 -13.14
N ARG A 367 -35.18 -6.15 -13.55
CA ARG A 367 -34.96 -7.59 -13.41
C ARG A 367 -33.74 -7.79 -12.52
N VAL A 368 -33.96 -8.49 -11.42
CA VAL A 368 -32.94 -8.96 -10.48
C VAL A 368 -31.92 -9.78 -11.27
N ALA A 369 -30.68 -9.29 -11.32
CA ALA A 369 -29.54 -10.08 -11.81
C ALA A 369 -29.16 -11.13 -10.74
N PRO A 370 -28.70 -12.33 -11.12
CA PRO A 370 -28.29 -13.35 -10.16
C PRO A 370 -27.02 -12.92 -9.42
N ALA A 371 -26.83 -13.46 -8.22
CA ALA A 371 -25.68 -13.23 -7.37
C ALA A 371 -24.35 -13.38 -8.12
N MET A 372 -23.42 -12.46 -7.87
CA MET A 372 -22.00 -12.58 -8.21
C MET A 372 -21.50 -13.96 -7.78
N SER A 373 -20.99 -14.76 -8.70
CA SER A 373 -20.37 -16.04 -8.34
C SER A 373 -19.15 -15.79 -7.45
N ASP A 374 -19.07 -16.48 -6.31
CA ASP A 374 -17.87 -16.57 -5.50
C ASP A 374 -16.69 -17.02 -6.38
N ALA A 375 -15.56 -16.29 -6.33
CA ALA A 375 -14.35 -16.68 -7.05
C ALA A 375 -13.90 -18.09 -6.64
N ARG A 376 -13.45 -18.88 -7.61
CA ARG A 376 -13.14 -20.30 -7.41
C ARG A 376 -11.72 -20.47 -6.88
N TRP A 377 -11.57 -21.47 -6.03
CA TRP A 377 -10.28 -21.96 -5.58
C TRP A 377 -10.38 -23.44 -5.28
N GLU A 378 -9.27 -24.15 -5.47
CA GLU A 378 -9.11 -25.57 -5.17
C GLU A 378 -7.81 -25.76 -4.40
N ILE A 379 -7.75 -26.74 -3.50
CA ILE A 379 -6.52 -27.02 -2.75
C ILE A 379 -6.39 -28.48 -2.40
N GLN A 380 -5.23 -29.06 -2.72
CA GLN A 380 -4.90 -30.45 -2.45
C GLN A 380 -3.72 -30.61 -1.51
N GLY A 381 -3.65 -31.79 -0.90
CA GLY A 381 -2.57 -32.21 -0.02
C GLY A 381 -2.53 -31.52 1.35
N PRO A 382 -1.62 -31.97 2.25
CA PRO A 382 -0.79 -33.14 2.08
C PRO A 382 -1.62 -34.44 2.15
N ALA A 383 -1.28 -35.45 1.36
CA ALA A 383 -2.01 -36.72 1.30
C ALA A 383 -1.06 -37.92 1.26
N GLY A 384 -1.26 -38.89 2.16
CA GLY A 384 -0.43 -40.09 2.24
C GLY A 384 1.05 -39.75 2.51
N ARG A 385 1.95 -40.22 1.62
CA ARG A 385 3.40 -39.90 1.66
C ARG A 385 3.77 -38.62 0.88
N SER A 386 2.81 -37.97 0.22
CA SER A 386 3.05 -36.73 -0.52
C SER A 386 3.04 -35.54 0.42
N ALA A 387 4.23 -35.01 0.71
CA ALA A 387 4.43 -33.80 1.52
C ALA A 387 4.37 -32.54 0.63
N VAL A 388 3.26 -32.39 -0.08
CA VAL A 388 3.00 -31.29 -1.03
C VAL A 388 1.63 -30.69 -0.74
N VAL A 389 1.54 -29.37 -0.70
CA VAL A 389 0.31 -28.59 -0.68
C VAL A 389 0.27 -27.76 -1.96
N GLU A 390 -0.79 -27.90 -2.73
CA GLU A 390 -1.00 -27.14 -3.97
C GLU A 390 -2.37 -26.49 -3.94
N ALA A 391 -2.42 -25.21 -4.26
CA ALA A 391 -3.62 -24.38 -4.19
C ALA A 391 -3.78 -23.59 -5.48
N TRP A 392 -4.92 -23.73 -6.15
CA TRP A 392 -5.27 -23.01 -7.37
C TRP A 392 -6.33 -21.96 -7.08
N ALA A 393 -6.27 -20.83 -7.78
CA ALA A 393 -7.20 -19.73 -7.56
C ALA A 393 -7.43 -18.88 -8.82
N ASP A 394 -8.62 -18.28 -8.91
CA ASP A 394 -8.98 -17.30 -9.94
C ASP A 394 -8.26 -15.93 -9.75
N ASP A 395 -7.73 -15.64 -8.56
CA ASP A 395 -6.91 -14.45 -8.26
C ASP A 395 -5.81 -14.78 -7.25
N TYR A 396 -4.68 -14.06 -7.28
CA TYR A 396 -3.62 -14.22 -6.28
C TYR A 396 -4.05 -13.64 -4.92
N ILE A 397 -3.58 -14.25 -3.84
CA ILE A 397 -3.81 -13.82 -2.45
C ILE A 397 -3.16 -12.45 -2.24
N ARG A 398 -3.99 -11.46 -1.90
CA ARG A 398 -3.57 -10.07 -1.71
C ARG A 398 -2.96 -9.86 -0.32
N PHE A 399 -2.06 -8.88 -0.21
CA PHE A 399 -1.47 -8.48 1.07
C PHE A 399 -2.53 -8.02 2.08
N GLU A 400 -3.43 -7.13 1.63
CA GLU A 400 -4.47 -6.50 2.44
C GLU A 400 -5.81 -6.55 1.70
N ARG A 401 -6.91 -6.47 2.45
CA ARG A 401 -8.30 -6.51 1.92
C ARG A 401 -8.60 -7.79 1.15
N LEU A 402 -8.26 -8.90 1.77
CA LEU A 402 -8.59 -10.21 1.26
C LEU A 402 -10.12 -10.36 1.26
N PRO A 403 -10.76 -10.62 0.10
CA PRO A 403 -12.15 -11.09 0.11
C PRO A 403 -12.23 -12.41 0.89
N ASP A 404 -13.41 -12.78 1.38
CA ASP A 404 -13.55 -13.90 2.31
C ASP A 404 -13.04 -15.23 1.74
N TRP A 405 -13.21 -15.47 0.44
CA TRP A 405 -12.65 -16.65 -0.23
C TRP A 405 -11.10 -16.68 -0.19
N GLN A 406 -10.42 -15.53 -0.29
CA GLN A 406 -8.95 -15.46 -0.14
C GLN A 406 -8.52 -15.62 1.31
N LYS A 407 -9.31 -15.13 2.28
CA LYS A 407 -9.06 -15.40 3.71
C LYS A 407 -9.11 -16.90 3.97
N ASN A 408 -10.17 -17.55 3.47
CA ASN A 408 -10.38 -19.00 3.61
C ASN A 408 -9.27 -19.80 2.92
N LEU A 409 -8.94 -19.47 1.66
CA LEU A 409 -7.85 -20.11 0.94
C LEU A 409 -6.52 -19.95 1.68
N ARG A 410 -6.19 -18.74 2.12
CA ARG A 410 -4.96 -18.47 2.88
C ARG A 410 -4.91 -19.26 4.19
N GLU A 411 -6.03 -19.33 4.92
CA GLU A 411 -6.13 -20.12 6.15
C GLU A 411 -5.98 -21.62 5.88
N GLU A 412 -6.51 -22.11 4.76
CA GLU A 412 -6.40 -23.51 4.38
C GLU A 412 -4.98 -23.88 3.93
N ILE A 413 -4.29 -23.00 3.18
CA ILE A 413 -2.86 -23.12 2.89
C ILE A 413 -2.06 -23.16 4.20
N ARG A 414 -2.29 -22.22 5.14
CA ARG A 414 -1.63 -22.20 6.46
C ARG A 414 -1.83 -23.51 7.20
N ARG A 415 -3.08 -23.97 7.30
CA ARG A 415 -3.46 -25.19 8.02
C ARG A 415 -2.80 -26.44 7.44
N ARG A 416 -2.69 -26.53 6.11
CA ARG A 416 -2.05 -27.66 5.41
C ARG A 416 -0.53 -27.59 5.47
N CYS A 417 0.07 -26.42 5.29
CA CYS A 417 1.51 -26.22 5.41
C CYS A 417 2.04 -26.52 6.82
N ARG A 418 1.23 -26.32 7.87
CA ARG A 418 1.59 -26.72 9.25
C ARG A 418 1.73 -28.23 9.44
N GLN A 419 1.22 -29.04 8.52
CA GLN A 419 1.36 -30.50 8.54
C GLN A 419 2.62 -30.98 7.80
N LEU A 420 3.34 -30.07 7.12
CA LEU A 420 4.60 -30.40 6.47
C LEU A 420 5.73 -30.36 7.51
N GLU A 421 6.28 -31.53 7.84
CA GLU A 421 7.40 -31.66 8.79
C GLU A 421 8.67 -32.14 8.06
N PRO A 422 9.67 -31.26 7.82
CA PRO A 422 10.88 -31.64 7.09
C PRO A 422 11.82 -32.50 7.94
N SER A 423 12.32 -33.59 7.39
CA SER A 423 13.54 -34.24 7.93
C SER A 423 14.76 -33.32 7.79
N ASP A 424 15.86 -33.61 8.49
CA ASP A 424 17.06 -32.75 8.55
C ASP A 424 17.64 -32.40 7.16
N GLY A 425 17.51 -33.31 6.19
CA GLY A 425 17.94 -33.12 4.81
C GLY A 425 16.93 -32.41 3.90
N GLN A 426 15.79 -31.96 4.42
CA GLN A 426 14.71 -31.34 3.65
C GLN A 426 14.47 -29.88 4.04
N VAL A 427 14.02 -29.09 3.07
CA VAL A 427 13.66 -27.68 3.20
C VAL A 427 12.28 -27.44 2.61
N LEU A 428 11.62 -26.34 2.99
CA LEU A 428 10.39 -25.92 2.32
C LEU A 428 10.74 -25.31 0.96
N HIS A 429 10.17 -25.86 -0.11
CA HIS A 429 10.22 -25.29 -1.44
C HIS A 429 8.84 -24.69 -1.78
N ALA A 430 8.76 -23.37 -1.86
CA ALA A 430 7.56 -22.59 -2.15
C ALA A 430 7.59 -22.03 -3.59
N THR A 431 6.63 -22.39 -4.42
CA THR A 431 6.57 -21.94 -5.82
C THR A 431 5.26 -21.20 -6.06
N TYR A 432 5.36 -20.01 -6.67
CA TYR A 432 4.20 -19.27 -7.14
C TYR A 432 4.11 -19.35 -8.66
N PHE A 433 2.95 -19.72 -9.18
CA PHE A 433 2.65 -19.78 -10.60
C PHE A 433 1.60 -18.74 -10.97
N GLY A 434 1.73 -18.17 -12.17
CA GLY A 434 0.84 -17.16 -12.70
C GLY A 434 1.49 -15.79 -12.84
N ALA A 435 0.74 -14.83 -13.37
CA ALA A 435 1.24 -13.47 -13.57
C ALA A 435 1.52 -12.79 -12.22
N LYS A 436 2.60 -12.01 -12.14
CA LYS A 436 2.84 -11.07 -11.04
C LYS A 436 2.74 -9.64 -11.57
N LEU A 437 2.40 -8.69 -10.70
CA LEU A 437 2.55 -7.28 -11.05
C LEU A 437 4.04 -7.01 -11.35
N PRO A 438 4.38 -6.11 -12.29
CA PRO A 438 5.77 -5.88 -12.68
C PRO A 438 6.73 -5.66 -11.50
N ASN A 439 6.28 -4.89 -10.50
CA ASN A 439 7.06 -4.54 -9.30
C ASN A 439 6.71 -5.41 -8.07
N ALA A 440 6.07 -6.56 -8.25
CA ALA A 440 5.78 -7.46 -7.14
C ALA A 440 6.90 -8.49 -6.97
N ASP A 441 7.25 -8.77 -5.72
CA ASP A 441 8.29 -9.71 -5.37
C ASP A 441 7.71 -11.11 -5.17
N VAL A 442 8.46 -12.13 -5.56
CA VAL A 442 7.97 -13.52 -5.54
C VAL A 442 7.81 -14.01 -4.09
N GLU A 443 8.76 -13.69 -3.22
CA GLU A 443 8.71 -14.04 -1.80
C GLU A 443 7.55 -13.33 -1.08
N ASN A 444 7.16 -12.15 -1.54
CA ASN A 444 6.00 -11.45 -1.01
C ASN A 444 4.71 -12.24 -1.26
N VAL A 445 4.46 -12.62 -2.52
CA VAL A 445 3.23 -13.32 -2.91
C VAL A 445 3.18 -14.77 -2.42
N VAL A 446 4.32 -15.47 -2.37
CA VAL A 446 4.35 -16.90 -2.02
C VAL A 446 4.62 -17.16 -0.54
N LEU A 447 5.27 -16.23 0.17
CA LEU A 447 5.60 -16.39 1.60
C LEU A 447 4.93 -15.33 2.48
N TYR A 448 5.32 -14.06 2.33
CA TYR A 448 5.00 -13.01 3.30
C TYR A 448 3.49 -12.78 3.48
N TYR A 449 2.73 -12.84 2.39
CA TYR A 449 1.26 -12.68 2.44
C TYR A 449 0.55 -13.91 3.04
N ILE A 450 1.26 -15.02 3.15
CA ILE A 450 0.72 -16.34 3.47
C ILE A 450 0.98 -16.68 4.93
N ASP A 451 2.20 -17.05 5.34
CA ASP A 451 2.49 -17.49 6.71
C ASP A 451 3.97 -17.25 7.06
N SER A 452 4.34 -17.47 8.32
CA SER A 452 5.75 -17.49 8.74
C SER A 452 6.47 -18.81 8.43
N PHE A 453 5.72 -19.85 8.05
CA PHE A 453 6.20 -21.22 7.78
C PHE A 453 7.12 -21.79 8.87
N ARG A 454 6.82 -21.50 10.14
CA ARG A 454 7.66 -21.89 11.29
C ARG A 454 8.01 -23.38 11.34
N VAL A 455 7.04 -24.25 11.00
CA VAL A 455 7.23 -25.71 11.03
C VAL A 455 7.86 -26.20 9.72
N ALA A 456 7.18 -25.98 8.60
CA ALA A 456 7.60 -26.46 7.29
C ALA A 456 8.99 -25.95 6.86
N GLY A 457 9.32 -24.71 7.22
CA GLY A 457 10.57 -24.07 6.88
C GLY A 457 11.68 -24.21 7.94
N ARG A 458 11.55 -25.07 8.96
CA ARG A 458 12.49 -25.13 10.11
C ARG A 458 13.97 -25.36 9.75
N ASN A 459 14.25 -25.91 8.57
CA ASN A 459 15.61 -26.17 8.06
C ASN A 459 16.03 -25.19 6.95
N GLY A 460 15.17 -24.24 6.60
CA GLY A 460 15.35 -23.31 5.49
C GLY A 460 14.15 -23.26 4.54
N ILE A 461 14.15 -22.21 3.72
CA ILE A 461 13.12 -21.95 2.69
C ILE A 461 13.81 -21.67 1.35
N ARG A 462 13.33 -22.35 0.31
CA ARG A 462 13.59 -22.07 -1.10
C ARG A 462 12.30 -21.53 -1.72
N PHE A 463 12.39 -20.49 -2.55
CA PHE A 463 11.25 -19.98 -3.29
C PHE A 463 11.60 -19.72 -4.76
N GLU A 464 10.60 -19.82 -5.65
CA GLU A 464 10.77 -19.47 -7.07
C GLU A 464 9.46 -19.12 -7.77
N HIS A 465 9.57 -18.39 -8.88
CA HIS A 465 8.47 -18.14 -9.82
C HIS A 465 8.35 -19.29 -10.83
N GLY A 466 7.26 -20.03 -10.77
CA GLY A 466 6.97 -21.13 -11.68
C GLY A 466 6.70 -20.67 -13.11
N ASP A 467 6.86 -21.59 -14.07
CA ASP A 467 6.71 -21.31 -15.50
C ASP A 467 5.23 -21.33 -15.92
N ALA A 468 4.66 -22.53 -16.08
CA ALA A 468 3.25 -22.74 -16.38
C ALA A 468 2.48 -23.18 -15.14
N VAL A 469 1.24 -22.70 -15.00
CA VAL A 469 0.34 -23.13 -13.92
C VAL A 469 0.03 -24.62 -14.10
N PRO A 470 0.29 -25.48 -13.10
CA PRO A 470 -0.01 -26.91 -13.19
C PRO A 470 -1.53 -27.14 -13.28
N GLN A 471 -1.95 -28.20 -13.96
CA GLN A 471 -3.36 -28.57 -14.09
C GLN A 471 -3.98 -28.85 -12.72
N ALA A 472 -5.17 -28.30 -12.47
CA ALA A 472 -5.89 -28.53 -11.21
C ALA A 472 -6.57 -29.91 -11.17
N PRO A 473 -6.78 -30.49 -9.97
CA PRO A 473 -7.33 -31.84 -9.81
C PRO A 473 -8.78 -31.99 -10.27
N ASP A 474 -9.54 -30.90 -10.21
CA ASP A 474 -10.92 -30.80 -10.69
C ASP A 474 -11.02 -30.69 -12.23
N GLY A 475 -9.87 -30.58 -12.91
CA GLY A 475 -9.77 -30.40 -14.35
C GLY A 475 -10.10 -28.97 -14.82
N ALA A 476 -10.38 -28.03 -13.92
CA ALA A 476 -10.62 -26.64 -14.26
C ALA A 476 -9.30 -25.89 -14.50
N GLU A 477 -9.37 -24.87 -15.35
CA GLU A 477 -8.25 -23.95 -15.55
C GLU A 477 -8.30 -22.84 -14.50
N TYR A 478 -7.14 -22.58 -13.90
CA TYR A 478 -6.92 -21.50 -12.95
C TYR A 478 -5.71 -20.67 -13.39
N PRO A 479 -5.78 -19.32 -13.26
CA PRO A 479 -4.67 -18.43 -13.62
C PRO A 479 -3.52 -18.41 -12.61
N PHE A 480 -3.75 -18.86 -11.36
CA PHE A 480 -2.74 -18.84 -10.30
C PHE A 480 -2.65 -20.19 -9.58
N CYS A 481 -1.43 -20.54 -9.16
CA CYS A 481 -1.20 -21.67 -8.27
C CYS A 481 -0.11 -21.37 -7.24
N TYR A 482 -0.28 -21.87 -6.03
CA TYR A 482 0.69 -21.87 -4.96
C TYR A 482 1.08 -23.31 -4.65
N ARG A 483 2.37 -23.59 -4.59
CA ARG A 483 2.89 -24.92 -4.27
C ARG A 483 3.86 -24.85 -3.11
N TYR A 484 3.66 -25.68 -2.11
CA TYR A 484 4.53 -25.81 -0.94
C TYR A 484 4.91 -27.28 -0.79
N ALA A 485 6.17 -27.61 -0.99
CA ALA A 485 6.65 -28.99 -0.94
C ALA A 485 7.91 -29.13 -0.09
N LEU A 486 8.07 -30.29 0.55
CA LEU A 486 9.35 -30.63 1.17
C LEU A 486 10.30 -31.17 0.10
N ALA A 487 11.41 -30.46 -0.11
CA ALA A 487 12.41 -30.81 -1.13
C ALA A 487 13.78 -31.10 -0.47
N PRO A 488 14.64 -31.91 -1.11
CA PRO A 488 16.01 -32.08 -0.64
C PRO A 488 16.73 -30.73 -0.56
N ARG A 489 17.49 -30.54 0.53
CA ARG A 489 18.32 -29.36 0.75
C ARG A 489 19.32 -29.13 -0.39
N SER A 490 19.90 -30.21 -0.91
CA SER A 490 20.84 -30.19 -2.05
C SER A 490 20.16 -30.05 -3.42
N GLY A 491 18.83 -29.95 -3.46
CA GLY A 491 18.09 -29.73 -4.70
C GLY A 491 18.33 -28.32 -5.26
N GLU A 492 18.00 -28.14 -6.53
CA GLU A 492 18.09 -26.86 -7.24
C GLU A 492 16.69 -26.22 -7.40
N PHE A 493 16.63 -25.07 -8.06
CA PHE A 493 15.39 -24.47 -8.55
C PHE A 493 14.75 -25.38 -9.62
N ALA A 494 13.44 -25.59 -9.57
CA ALA A 494 12.76 -26.51 -10.49
C ALA A 494 12.39 -25.85 -11.82
N HIS A 495 12.24 -24.52 -11.85
CA HIS A 495 11.76 -23.76 -13.00
C HIS A 495 12.78 -22.79 -13.59
N TRP A 496 14.00 -22.81 -13.07
CA TRP A 496 15.08 -21.91 -13.45
C TRP A 496 16.40 -22.66 -13.53
N ARG A 497 17.17 -22.40 -14.58
CA ARG A 497 18.53 -22.87 -14.75
C ARG A 497 19.49 -21.83 -14.23
N GLN A 498 20.46 -22.27 -13.42
CA GLN A 498 21.51 -21.40 -12.94
C GLN A 498 22.45 -21.00 -14.08
N GLY A 499 22.64 -19.69 -14.25
CA GLY A 499 23.58 -19.08 -15.18
C GLY A 499 24.88 -18.66 -14.49
N ARG A 500 25.35 -17.45 -14.83
CA ARG A 500 26.61 -16.89 -14.33
C ARG A 500 26.48 -16.43 -12.87
N THR A 501 27.50 -16.68 -12.07
CA THR A 501 27.62 -16.06 -10.75
C THR A 501 28.04 -14.60 -10.90
N LEU A 502 27.25 -13.69 -10.33
CA LEU A 502 27.51 -12.25 -10.33
C LEU A 502 28.42 -11.88 -9.17
N THR A 503 28.14 -12.44 -7.99
CA THR A 503 28.96 -12.27 -6.79
C THR A 503 28.77 -13.45 -5.85
N SER A 504 29.78 -13.70 -5.02
CA SER A 504 29.70 -14.61 -3.88
C SER A 504 30.35 -13.98 -2.67
N PHE A 505 29.91 -14.38 -1.49
CA PHE A 505 30.46 -13.90 -0.23
C PHE A 505 30.57 -15.06 0.75
N ASP A 506 31.72 -15.15 1.42
CA ASP A 506 31.92 -16.15 2.47
C ASP A 506 31.23 -15.70 3.78
N TRP A 507 31.43 -16.41 4.89
CA TRP A 507 30.81 -16.08 6.18
C TRP A 507 31.05 -14.62 6.60
N ILE A 508 29.98 -13.81 6.55
CA ILE A 508 29.91 -12.42 6.98
C ILE A 508 29.15 -12.33 8.30
N ASP A 509 29.74 -11.66 9.29
CA ASP A 509 29.15 -11.41 10.60
C ASP A 509 28.09 -10.29 10.50
N LEU A 510 26.84 -10.61 10.88
CA LEU A 510 25.73 -9.67 10.98
C LEU A 510 25.56 -9.08 12.39
N GLY A 511 26.29 -9.61 13.38
CA GLY A 511 26.18 -9.24 14.79
C GLY A 511 24.84 -9.61 15.39
N ALA A 512 24.26 -8.70 16.19
CA ALA A 512 22.90 -8.84 16.70
C ALA A 512 21.90 -8.59 15.58
N PHE A 513 21.02 -9.56 15.28
CA PHE A 513 20.08 -9.46 14.17
C PHE A 513 18.66 -9.16 14.68
N VAL A 514 18.29 -7.87 14.67
CA VAL A 514 17.10 -7.35 15.37
C VAL A 514 15.93 -7.18 14.41
N GLY A 515 14.73 -7.57 14.87
CA GLY A 515 13.50 -7.75 14.08
C GLY A 515 13.23 -6.73 12.96
N GLU A 516 13.22 -5.43 13.29
CA GLU A 516 12.88 -4.34 12.36
C GLU A 516 14.06 -3.84 11.52
N LYS A 517 15.29 -4.26 11.82
CA LYS A 517 16.53 -3.73 11.21
C LYS A 517 17.21 -4.68 10.24
N LYS A 518 16.68 -5.89 10.07
CA LYS A 518 17.34 -7.01 9.36
C LYS A 518 17.89 -6.62 7.98
N LEU A 519 17.07 -5.98 7.14
CA LEU A 519 17.49 -5.52 5.81
C LEU A 519 18.72 -4.61 5.88
N ALA A 520 18.62 -3.53 6.66
CA ALA A 520 19.69 -2.55 6.78
C ALA A 520 20.95 -3.14 7.46
N GLN A 521 20.79 -4.13 8.35
CA GLN A 521 21.92 -4.84 8.97
C GLN A 521 22.63 -5.75 7.96
N THR A 522 21.87 -6.52 7.18
CA THR A 522 22.41 -7.34 6.09
C THR A 522 23.12 -6.48 5.05
N TRP A 523 22.47 -5.40 4.59
CA TRP A 523 23.07 -4.44 3.67
C TRP A 523 24.39 -3.88 4.21
N ARG A 524 24.40 -3.34 5.43
CA ARG A 524 25.59 -2.70 6.01
C ARG A 524 26.73 -3.69 6.17
N ALA A 525 26.45 -4.92 6.61
CA ALA A 525 27.47 -5.93 6.80
C ALA A 525 28.17 -6.28 5.48
N LEU A 526 27.42 -6.47 4.41
CA LEU A 526 27.96 -6.76 3.08
C LEU A 526 28.66 -5.54 2.46
N ALA A 527 28.05 -4.35 2.53
CA ALA A 527 28.63 -3.12 2.03
C ALA A 527 29.96 -2.78 2.72
N ARG A 528 30.05 -3.03 4.03
CA ARG A 528 31.29 -2.90 4.80
C ARG A 528 32.38 -3.86 4.32
N GLU A 529 32.05 -5.10 4.00
CA GLU A 529 33.02 -6.06 3.47
C GLU A 529 33.48 -5.66 2.05
N CYS A 530 32.55 -5.23 1.20
CA CYS A 530 32.83 -4.66 -0.10
C CYS A 530 33.83 -3.49 -0.05
N ALA A 531 33.78 -2.70 1.03
CA ALA A 531 34.68 -1.57 1.19
C ALA A 531 36.12 -1.93 1.60
N ARG A 532 36.39 -3.17 2.05
CA ARG A 532 37.71 -3.59 2.58
C ARG A 532 38.67 -4.03 1.48
N GLU A 533 39.97 -3.83 1.72
CA GLU A 533 41.04 -4.33 0.84
C GLU A 533 41.09 -5.86 0.76
N HIS A 534 40.89 -6.54 1.89
CA HIS A 534 40.84 -8.00 1.99
C HIS A 534 39.39 -8.46 2.16
N SER A 535 38.57 -8.18 1.15
CA SER A 535 37.14 -8.48 1.15
C SER A 535 36.87 -9.98 1.12
N ARG A 536 35.83 -10.40 1.86
CA ARG A 536 35.24 -11.75 1.77
C ARG A 536 34.17 -11.84 0.68
N VAL A 537 33.94 -10.75 -0.04
CA VAL A 537 33.05 -10.66 -1.19
C VAL A 537 33.88 -10.78 -2.46
N THR A 538 33.56 -11.77 -3.28
CA THR A 538 34.08 -11.93 -4.63
C THR A 538 33.08 -11.32 -5.60
N VAL A 539 33.49 -10.27 -6.30
CA VAL A 539 32.74 -9.67 -7.42
C VAL A 539 33.21 -10.35 -8.71
N CYS A 540 32.28 -10.85 -9.51
CA CYS A 540 32.58 -11.50 -10.78
C CYS A 540 32.27 -10.55 -11.94
N GLU A 541 31.02 -10.55 -12.42
CA GLU A 541 30.57 -9.76 -13.55
C GLU A 541 29.28 -9.00 -13.19
N PRO A 542 29.04 -7.81 -13.77
CA PRO A 542 27.75 -7.14 -13.67
C PRO A 542 26.64 -7.94 -14.35
N ALA A 543 25.44 -7.84 -13.78
CA ALA A 543 24.21 -8.38 -14.34
C ALA A 543 23.90 -7.73 -15.69
N ILE A 544 23.32 -8.52 -16.59
CA ILE A 544 22.67 -7.97 -17.78
C ILE A 544 21.43 -7.19 -17.31
N PRO A 545 21.21 -5.94 -17.75
CA PRO A 545 20.03 -5.16 -17.37
C PRO A 545 18.73 -5.93 -17.64
N GLU A 546 17.79 -5.86 -16.70
CA GLU A 546 16.48 -6.55 -16.73
C GLU A 546 16.55 -8.08 -16.74
N LYS A 547 17.74 -8.69 -16.62
CA LYS A 547 17.87 -10.14 -16.57
C LYS A 547 17.47 -10.66 -15.17
N PRO A 548 16.63 -11.71 -15.07
CA PRO A 548 16.30 -12.31 -13.78
C PRO A 548 17.50 -12.91 -13.07
N PHE A 549 17.51 -12.83 -11.75
CA PHE A 549 18.55 -13.40 -10.91
C PHE A 549 17.96 -14.15 -9.70
N ALA A 550 18.81 -14.91 -9.03
CA ALA A 550 18.49 -15.58 -7.78
C ALA A 550 19.49 -15.23 -6.67
N VAL A 551 18.98 -15.19 -5.44
CA VAL A 551 19.77 -14.96 -4.22
C VAL A 551 19.80 -16.25 -3.40
N ARG A 552 20.99 -16.78 -3.12
CA ARG A 552 21.16 -18.00 -2.32
C ARG A 552 22.00 -17.73 -1.10
N VAL A 553 21.44 -17.95 0.08
CA VAL A 553 22.05 -17.62 1.36
C VAL A 553 21.94 -18.78 2.33
N GLN A 554 23.05 -19.10 2.97
CA GLN A 554 23.10 -19.89 4.19
C GLN A 554 23.20 -18.95 5.38
N VAL A 555 22.40 -19.21 6.41
CA VAL A 555 22.37 -18.39 7.62
C VAL A 555 22.74 -19.26 8.80
N ARG A 556 23.72 -18.78 9.56
CA ARG A 556 24.12 -19.33 10.84
C ARG A 556 23.47 -18.51 11.95
N PRO A 557 22.55 -19.09 12.74
CA PRO A 557 22.03 -18.43 13.93
C PRO A 557 23.00 -18.58 15.12
N PRO A 558 22.87 -17.73 16.15
CA PRO A 558 23.55 -17.91 17.42
C PRO A 558 23.23 -19.26 18.07
N GLN A 559 24.15 -19.79 18.87
CA GLN A 559 23.92 -21.02 19.63
C GLN A 559 22.65 -20.93 20.50
N GLY A 560 21.85 -22.00 20.48
CA GLY A 560 20.60 -22.08 21.24
C GLY A 560 19.42 -21.29 20.66
N ILE A 561 19.61 -20.53 19.57
CA ILE A 561 18.53 -19.80 18.89
C ILE A 561 17.94 -20.63 17.75
N GLN A 562 16.61 -20.78 17.77
CA GLN A 562 15.84 -21.44 16.71
C GLN A 562 15.02 -20.38 15.94
N PRO A 563 15.50 -19.91 14.78
CA PRO A 563 14.80 -18.88 14.01
C PRO A 563 13.48 -19.34 13.40
N VAL A 564 12.61 -18.36 13.14
CA VAL A 564 11.50 -18.52 12.21
C VAL A 564 11.96 -18.05 10.83
N TRP A 565 12.36 -19.00 9.98
CA TRP A 565 12.99 -18.74 8.67
C TRP A 565 12.15 -17.82 7.77
N GLY A 566 10.83 -17.98 7.70
CA GLY A 566 9.97 -17.11 6.90
C GLY A 566 10.04 -15.64 7.31
N GLY A 567 10.34 -15.34 8.59
CA GLY A 567 10.54 -13.98 9.08
C GLY A 567 11.95 -13.39 8.82
N LEU A 568 12.83 -14.18 8.21
CA LEU A 568 14.20 -13.77 7.82
C LEU A 568 14.33 -13.56 6.31
N VAL A 569 13.56 -14.32 5.50
CA VAL A 569 13.70 -14.33 4.02
C VAL A 569 13.75 -12.92 3.45
N LYS A 570 12.70 -12.11 3.68
CA LYS A 570 12.62 -10.77 3.11
C LYS A 570 13.79 -9.87 3.52
N GLY A 571 14.05 -9.76 4.82
CA GLY A 571 15.13 -8.92 5.32
C GLY A 571 16.51 -9.31 4.77
N ILE A 572 16.78 -10.61 4.63
CA ILE A 572 18.07 -11.08 4.09
C ILE A 572 18.14 -10.87 2.58
N VAL A 573 17.11 -11.26 1.83
CA VAL A 573 17.10 -11.14 0.37
C VAL A 573 17.17 -9.68 -0.05
N ASP A 574 16.29 -8.82 0.47
CA ASP A 574 16.29 -7.38 0.17
C ASP A 574 17.64 -6.76 0.55
N GLY A 575 18.19 -7.13 1.72
CA GLY A 575 19.46 -6.59 2.19
C GLY A 575 20.65 -7.00 1.32
N VAL A 576 20.66 -8.24 0.82
CA VAL A 576 21.65 -8.72 -0.16
C VAL A 576 21.50 -7.97 -1.48
N VAL A 577 20.28 -7.82 -2.00
CA VAL A 577 20.03 -7.07 -3.24
C VAL A 577 20.50 -5.63 -3.10
N CYS A 578 20.15 -4.95 -2.00
CA CYS A 578 20.62 -3.60 -1.71
C CYS A 578 22.15 -3.50 -1.64
N ALA A 579 22.85 -4.51 -1.08
CA ALA A 579 24.31 -4.47 -0.93
C ALA A 579 25.06 -4.55 -2.27
N PHE A 580 24.40 -5.10 -3.28
CA PHE A 580 24.93 -5.27 -4.62
C PHE A 580 24.31 -4.31 -5.64
N GLN A 581 23.66 -3.26 -5.16
CA GLN A 581 23.24 -2.09 -5.92
C GLN A 581 23.90 -0.84 -5.33
N ALA A 582 24.02 0.21 -6.15
CA ALA A 582 24.47 1.52 -5.68
C ALA A 582 23.46 2.61 -6.01
N GLN A 583 23.32 3.56 -5.09
CA GLN A 583 22.52 4.75 -5.29
C GLN A 583 23.29 5.82 -6.07
N THR A 584 22.60 6.56 -6.94
CA THR A 584 23.20 7.65 -7.73
C THR A 584 22.65 9.02 -7.37
N ASP A 585 21.39 9.11 -6.93
CA ASP A 585 20.81 10.36 -6.44
C ASP A 585 21.37 10.68 -5.04
N THR A 586 21.96 11.86 -4.90
CA THR A 586 22.48 12.37 -3.63
C THR A 586 21.54 13.37 -2.97
N THR A 587 20.36 13.59 -3.55
CA THR A 587 19.31 14.39 -2.92
C THR A 587 18.94 13.79 -1.56
N ASP A 588 18.89 14.63 -0.53
CA ASP A 588 18.61 14.25 0.86
C ASP A 588 19.61 13.24 1.49
N ILE A 589 20.76 12.98 0.85
CA ILE A 589 21.70 11.93 1.29
C ILE A 589 22.15 12.13 2.73
N ALA A 590 22.40 13.37 3.16
CA ALA A 590 22.81 13.70 4.52
C ALA A 590 21.77 13.31 5.59
N GLU A 591 20.48 13.49 5.28
CA GLU A 591 19.39 13.14 6.20
C GLU A 591 19.14 11.62 6.20
N ILE A 592 19.22 10.99 5.02
CA ILE A 592 19.15 9.52 4.86
C ILE A 592 20.26 8.85 5.68
N THR A 593 21.50 9.30 5.52
CA THR A 593 22.67 8.72 6.18
C THR A 593 22.60 8.94 7.68
N THR A 594 22.18 10.13 8.14
CA THR A 594 21.94 10.40 9.57
C THR A 594 20.91 9.44 10.18
N ARG A 595 19.81 9.17 9.49
CA ARG A 595 18.75 8.26 9.98
C ARG A 595 19.22 6.81 10.02
N LEU A 596 19.88 6.35 8.95
CA LEU A 596 20.44 5.01 8.87
C LEU A 596 21.54 4.79 9.91
N ALA A 597 22.45 5.75 10.08
CA ALA A 597 23.50 5.74 11.09
C ALA A 597 22.92 5.62 12.51
N ARG A 598 21.90 6.43 12.82
CA ARG A 598 21.18 6.33 14.10
C ARG A 598 20.52 4.96 14.30
N MET A 599 19.91 4.42 13.25
CA MET A 599 19.24 3.11 13.31
C MET A 599 20.24 1.96 13.52
N LEU A 600 21.40 2.03 12.87
CA LEU A 600 22.41 0.97 12.83
C LEU A 600 23.52 1.13 13.87
N GLY A 601 23.57 2.26 14.58
CA GLY A 601 24.69 2.60 15.46
C GLY A 601 26.00 2.69 14.67
N ALA A 602 25.98 3.42 13.56
CA ALA A 602 27.11 3.57 12.62
C ALA A 602 27.52 5.04 12.49
N ASP A 603 28.64 5.28 11.82
CA ASP A 603 29.06 6.62 11.41
C ASP A 603 28.27 7.06 10.15
N PRO A 604 27.62 8.25 10.13
CA PRO A 604 26.96 8.76 8.92
C PRO A 604 27.87 8.81 7.69
N GLU A 605 29.16 9.14 7.85
CA GLU A 605 30.10 9.20 6.72
C GLU A 605 30.38 7.80 6.14
N GLU A 606 30.46 6.78 7.00
CA GLU A 606 30.57 5.37 6.59
C GLU A 606 29.33 4.94 5.79
N ILE A 607 28.14 5.29 6.27
CA ILE A 607 26.87 4.96 5.61
C ILE A 607 26.75 5.63 4.25
N GLU A 608 27.13 6.90 4.15
CA GLU A 608 27.12 7.64 2.88
C GLU A 608 28.05 6.99 1.86
N ALA A 609 29.28 6.71 2.28
CA ALA A 609 30.27 6.05 1.42
C ALA A 609 29.72 4.71 0.90
N TYR A 610 29.07 3.92 1.75
CA TYR A 610 28.51 2.61 1.37
C TYR A 610 27.31 2.71 0.42
N LEU A 611 26.44 3.71 0.56
CA LEU A 611 25.29 3.88 -0.34
C LEU A 611 25.72 4.25 -1.76
N LEU A 612 26.81 4.99 -1.89
CA LEU A 612 27.33 5.50 -3.16
C LEU A 612 28.41 4.58 -3.77
N ASP A 613 28.84 3.53 -3.06
CA ASP A 613 29.93 2.66 -3.49
C ASP A 613 29.50 1.72 -4.63
N GLN A 614 30.07 1.94 -5.80
CA GLN A 614 29.77 1.14 -6.99
C GLN A 614 30.67 -0.10 -7.16
N ARG A 615 31.68 -0.30 -6.31
CA ARG A 615 32.66 -1.40 -6.46
C ARG A 615 32.01 -2.79 -6.48
N CYS A 616 30.96 -2.97 -5.69
CA CYS A 616 30.21 -4.21 -5.59
C CYS A 616 28.85 -4.16 -6.29
N ALA A 617 28.53 -3.09 -7.04
CA ALA A 617 27.20 -2.89 -7.63
C ALA A 617 26.94 -3.79 -8.86
N VAL A 618 27.04 -5.11 -8.68
CA VAL A 618 26.85 -6.10 -9.74
C VAL A 618 25.42 -6.15 -10.25
N LEU A 619 24.43 -5.73 -9.46
CA LEU A 619 23.04 -5.56 -9.90
C LEU A 619 22.77 -4.16 -10.49
N GLY A 620 23.83 -3.37 -10.71
CA GLY A 620 23.76 -2.05 -11.32
C GLY A 620 23.47 -0.92 -10.34
N THR A 621 23.21 0.25 -10.91
CA THR A 621 22.91 1.47 -10.16
C THR A 621 21.43 1.80 -10.25
N VAL A 622 20.90 2.40 -9.19
CA VAL A 622 19.52 2.90 -9.13
C VAL A 622 19.54 4.38 -8.77
N SER A 623 18.50 5.11 -9.18
CA SER A 623 18.35 6.52 -8.83
C SER A 623 18.30 6.68 -7.31
N ARG A 624 17.35 6.02 -6.63
CA ARG A 624 17.23 5.99 -5.17
C ARG A 624 17.10 4.56 -4.69
N LEU A 625 18.07 4.11 -3.88
CA LEU A 625 17.98 2.84 -3.16
C LEU A 625 17.28 3.04 -1.80
N VAL A 626 17.45 4.23 -1.22
CA VAL A 626 16.90 4.62 0.08
C VAL A 626 16.23 5.98 -0.03
N SER A 627 15.04 6.11 0.55
CA SER A 627 14.31 7.37 0.64
C SER A 627 13.89 7.68 2.08
N ILE A 628 13.75 8.96 2.40
CA ILE A 628 13.18 9.42 3.67
C ILE A 628 11.76 8.89 3.80
N TYR A 629 11.44 8.24 4.93
CA TYR A 629 10.08 7.76 5.20
C TYR A 629 9.71 7.89 6.67
N GLY A 630 8.72 8.72 6.98
CA GLY A 630 8.32 9.01 8.36
C GLY A 630 9.51 9.45 9.21
N LYS A 631 9.78 8.72 10.31
CA LYS A 631 10.95 8.93 11.20
C LYS A 631 12.19 8.09 10.82
N GLY A 632 12.06 7.21 9.83
CA GLY A 632 13.10 6.30 9.38
C GLY A 632 13.37 6.49 7.89
N VAL A 633 13.66 5.37 7.23
CA VAL A 633 13.89 5.30 5.78
C VAL A 633 13.07 4.17 5.17
N LYS A 634 12.81 4.26 3.86
CA LYS A 634 12.27 3.19 3.03
C LYS A 634 13.37 2.73 2.07
N TRP A 635 13.53 1.41 1.94
CA TRP A 635 14.40 0.78 0.95
C TRP A 635 13.59 0.44 -0.30
N ASP A 636 14.20 0.59 -1.47
CA ASP A 636 13.59 0.32 -2.79
C ASP A 636 14.57 -0.47 -3.69
N PRO A 637 14.95 -1.71 -3.30
CA PRO A 637 15.80 -2.55 -4.14
C PRO A 637 15.13 -2.92 -5.47
N ALA A 638 15.93 -3.35 -6.46
CA ALA A 638 15.40 -3.98 -7.68
C ALA A 638 15.09 -5.48 -7.46
N ASP A 639 14.48 -5.82 -6.33
CA ASP A 639 14.13 -7.18 -5.91
C ASP A 639 13.00 -7.81 -6.74
N HIS A 640 12.23 -7.01 -7.48
CA HIS A 640 11.26 -7.51 -8.46
C HIS A 640 11.88 -8.38 -9.59
N LEU A 641 13.19 -8.29 -9.84
CA LEU A 641 13.97 -9.14 -10.75
C LEU A 641 14.54 -10.40 -10.06
N CYS A 642 14.44 -10.49 -8.73
CA CYS A 642 14.76 -11.68 -7.95
C CYS A 642 13.59 -12.67 -8.05
N VAL A 643 13.66 -13.58 -9.04
CA VAL A 643 12.55 -14.51 -9.33
C VAL A 643 12.71 -15.87 -8.66
N ALA A 644 13.85 -16.10 -7.99
CA ALA A 644 14.09 -17.28 -7.16
C ALA A 644 15.07 -16.97 -6.02
N GLY A 645 14.99 -17.72 -4.92
CA GLY A 645 15.93 -17.54 -3.83
C GLY A 645 15.91 -18.64 -2.77
N GLU A 646 16.96 -18.67 -1.96
CA GLU A 646 17.15 -19.65 -0.88
C GLU A 646 17.70 -18.99 0.37
N VAL A 647 17.10 -19.31 1.52
CA VAL A 647 17.61 -18.97 2.85
C VAL A 647 17.62 -20.25 3.67
N LEU A 648 18.81 -20.85 3.78
CA LEU A 648 19.01 -22.18 4.35
C LEU A 648 19.70 -22.14 5.72
N ALA A 649 19.35 -23.08 6.59
CA ALA A 649 19.94 -23.19 7.93
C ALA A 649 21.36 -23.72 7.92
N ALA A 650 22.32 -23.05 8.53
CA ALA A 650 23.64 -23.62 8.80
C ALA A 650 23.83 -23.86 10.31
N GLU A 651 24.70 -24.81 10.65
CA GLU A 651 25.01 -25.11 12.05
C GLU A 651 25.60 -23.87 12.75
N PRO A 652 25.11 -23.55 13.97
CA PRO A 652 25.71 -22.53 14.84
C PRO A 652 27.19 -22.80 15.07
N GLU A 653 27.98 -21.73 15.18
CA GLU A 653 29.41 -21.82 15.52
C GLU A 653 29.69 -20.99 16.78
N ASP A 654 29.14 -19.78 16.86
CA ASP A 654 29.28 -18.86 17.99
C ASP A 654 27.93 -18.20 18.36
N ASP A 655 27.99 -17.13 19.16
CA ASP A 655 26.83 -16.39 19.63
C ASP A 655 26.36 -15.29 18.66
N ARG A 656 26.79 -15.31 17.40
CA ARG A 656 26.49 -14.27 16.40
C ARG A 656 25.75 -14.81 15.19
N TRP A 657 25.02 -13.92 14.53
CA TRP A 657 24.43 -14.20 13.25
C TRP A 657 25.48 -14.07 12.16
N ALA A 658 25.54 -15.02 11.24
CA ALA A 658 26.39 -14.91 10.06
C ALA A 658 25.68 -15.41 8.81
N ILE A 659 26.07 -14.86 7.65
CA ILE A 659 25.54 -15.28 6.35
C ILE A 659 26.67 -15.58 5.38
N LYS A 660 26.42 -16.53 4.48
CA LYS A 660 27.28 -16.88 3.35
C LYS A 660 26.39 -17.11 2.14
N GLY A 661 26.81 -16.72 0.94
CA GLY A 661 25.92 -16.87 -0.20
C GLY A 661 26.48 -16.39 -1.52
N ASP A 662 25.61 -16.37 -2.51
CA ASP A 662 25.87 -15.83 -3.83
C ASP A 662 24.61 -15.24 -4.49
N VAL A 663 24.86 -14.43 -5.51
CA VAL A 663 23.86 -13.92 -6.43
C VAL A 663 24.22 -14.40 -7.82
N VAL A 664 23.25 -15.01 -8.51
CA VAL A 664 23.45 -15.69 -9.78
C VAL A 664 22.39 -15.23 -10.78
N GLU A 665 22.77 -15.00 -12.03
CA GLU A 665 21.79 -14.88 -13.10
C GLU A 665 21.10 -16.22 -13.32
N ILE A 666 19.83 -16.18 -13.71
CA ILE A 666 19.06 -17.38 -14.02
C ILE A 666 18.29 -17.22 -15.32
N ASP A 667 18.06 -18.36 -15.97
CA ASP A 667 17.37 -18.45 -17.27
C ASP A 667 16.25 -19.51 -17.16
N ARG A 668 15.17 -19.35 -17.92
CA ARG A 668 14.08 -20.34 -17.99
C ARG A 668 14.55 -21.64 -18.65
#